data_AF-A0A956FNW3-F1
#
_entry.id   AF-A0A956FNW3-F1
#
_cell.length_a   1.000
_cell.length_b   1.000
_cell.length_c   1.000
_cell.angle_alpha   90.00
_cell.angle_beta   90.00
_cell.angle_gamma   90.00
#
_symmetry.space_group_name_H-M   'P 1'
#
loop_
_entity.id
_entity.type
_entity.pdbx_description
1 polymer ?
#
loop_
_entity_poly.entity_id
_entity_poly.type
_entity_poly.pdbx_seq_one_letter_code
_entity_poly.pdbx_strand_id
1 'polypeptide(L)'
;LFPVRPATLSALAVVGVLAWALLDRGLFERLRARPWIAALRGQLPRVLVVAGLTAIATFLYGQPAELSAPPYSRLDHALAGLGSVLLGLALVGALCLLWRPPSVDAWLLALASVPLTTLALYAQRNLPQAGLFYFGRYLVPELGPLVVLLALGGLFAGLDALGARLRRRRSLRAVDALGTLALVGAVAWPLVAQPVVRVHEHAGTERLVAAIAEALPENAIVVAGGEGWHSSHAFNQVGGALVLEHGVEVLPYRSAEAAYASLNALVVDGVAGDEAPVYLLLGEASHAYTRADGALIAALDDLLPPPLRARPVGLYELYSDRLTRDIEALPSRVTRSALRLGLLRVEVDPQLAGDAVQRWHFVDGEARGPTQLSLKGGRWTDGALCLSRKRDLAITLPPIAAPASVVLVAGPDSEGAAGRWRVRVGDQTLDLHPPPRRREQSTLGPFPLAPAVARGGATIRVRGGKAPSASRPCRDGDLAELRILYDRPGSQSTAEADAIATSWAPPRDLGHPPRRATWVRGRSLSHLRPGIRPKPAVEGQSLLIEAGAPLRFPRTALPPGAGAWIVHLTRVSGRPQTLEVRVDGTLIAAVELPADRRGSWQAPPIPWVASDAPAEVELRVDGPAGAAVALRDVAFFSETALAGPAEVR
;
A
#
# COMPACT_ATOMS: atom_id res chain seq x y z
N LEU A 1 19.26 0.94 3.05
CA LEU A 1 19.40 2.22 2.31
C LEU A 1 18.28 3.15 2.76
N PHE A 2 18.63 4.29 3.37
CA PHE A 2 17.66 5.22 3.98
C PHE A 2 16.75 5.87 2.91
N PRO A 3 15.46 6.09 3.21
CA PRO A 3 14.60 6.91 2.35
C PRO A 3 15.01 8.37 2.48
N VAL A 4 15.79 8.87 1.53
CA VAL A 4 16.12 10.30 1.44
C VAL A 4 14.85 11.00 0.95
N ARG A 5 14.24 11.83 1.80
CA ARG A 5 13.02 12.59 1.45
C ARG A 5 13.35 13.62 0.35
N PRO A 6 12.40 14.04 -0.50
CA PRO A 6 12.62 15.07 -1.53
C PRO A 6 13.17 16.39 -0.95
N ALA A 7 12.71 16.77 0.24
CA ALA A 7 13.25 17.90 1.00
C ALA A 7 14.72 17.67 1.39
N THR A 8 15.13 16.44 1.67
CA THR A 8 16.54 16.09 1.96
C THR A 8 17.40 16.12 0.70
N LEU A 9 16.89 15.71 -0.47
CA LEU A 9 17.61 15.87 -1.75
C LEU A 9 17.73 17.35 -2.14
N SER A 10 16.67 18.13 -1.95
CA SER A 10 16.67 19.58 -2.20
C SER A 10 17.59 20.30 -1.21
N ALA A 11 17.55 19.93 0.07
CA ALA A 11 18.48 20.42 1.08
C ALA A 11 19.92 19.98 0.81
N LEU A 12 20.17 18.76 0.34
CA LEU A 12 21.50 18.30 -0.07
C LEU A 12 21.99 18.98 -1.34
N ALA A 13 21.10 19.32 -2.27
CA ALA A 13 21.43 20.11 -3.45
C ALA A 13 21.74 21.55 -3.07
N VAL A 14 20.94 22.19 -2.22
CA VAL A 14 21.18 23.53 -1.70
C VAL A 14 22.45 23.56 -0.84
N VAL A 15 22.63 22.63 0.09
CA VAL A 15 23.86 22.48 0.87
C VAL A 15 25.04 22.13 -0.03
N GLY A 16 24.86 21.35 -1.08
CA GLY A 16 25.90 21.05 -2.06
C GLY A 16 26.31 22.28 -2.87
N VAL A 17 25.35 23.10 -3.29
CA VAL A 17 25.58 24.38 -3.97
C VAL A 17 26.20 25.40 -3.02
N LEU A 18 25.75 25.48 -1.77
CA LEU A 18 26.31 26.37 -0.75
C LEU A 18 27.69 25.92 -0.29
N ALA A 19 27.91 24.61 -0.11
CA ALA A 19 29.21 24.03 0.21
C ALA A 19 30.17 24.18 -0.97
N TRP A 20 29.70 24.00 -2.21
CA TRP A 20 30.48 24.34 -3.40
C TRP A 20 30.82 25.82 -3.40
N ALA A 21 29.86 26.73 -3.24
CA ALA A 21 30.10 28.17 -3.20
C ALA A 21 31.04 28.61 -2.05
N LEU A 22 30.95 27.96 -0.89
CA LEU A 22 31.83 28.17 0.27
C LEU A 22 33.22 27.57 0.06
N LEU A 23 33.34 26.41 -0.57
CA LEU A 23 34.62 25.86 -1.01
C LEU A 23 35.23 26.75 -2.10
N ASP A 24 34.41 27.25 -3.02
CA ASP A 24 34.78 28.07 -4.18
C ASP A 24 35.35 29.44 -3.77
N ARG A 25 34.73 30.07 -2.76
CA ARG A 25 35.16 31.34 -2.14
C ARG A 25 36.17 31.16 -1.00
N GLY A 26 36.08 30.09 -0.21
CA GLY A 26 36.91 29.91 0.98
C GLY A 26 38.20 29.14 0.72
N LEU A 27 38.10 27.97 0.10
CA LEU A 27 39.22 27.05 -0.11
C LEU A 27 39.92 27.29 -1.45
N PHE A 28 39.14 27.33 -2.53
CA PHE A 28 39.63 27.52 -3.90
C PHE A 28 40.13 28.94 -4.15
N GLU A 29 39.60 29.95 -3.45
CA GLU A 29 40.09 31.33 -3.57
C GLU A 29 41.40 31.58 -2.83
N ARG A 30 41.60 30.95 -1.67
CA ARG A 30 42.89 30.98 -0.93
C ARG A 30 43.98 30.15 -1.62
N LEU A 31 43.59 29.11 -2.34
CA LEU A 31 44.50 28.20 -3.05
C LEU A 31 44.58 28.49 -4.56
N ARG A 32 44.01 29.61 -5.03
CA ARG A 32 43.95 30.03 -6.45
C ARG A 32 45.32 30.09 -7.13
N ALA A 33 46.37 30.39 -6.38
CA ALA A 33 47.73 30.47 -6.86
C ALA A 33 48.32 29.11 -7.28
N ARG A 34 47.68 27.99 -6.88
CA ARG A 34 48.14 26.65 -7.26
C ARG A 34 47.49 26.23 -8.58
N PRO A 35 48.27 26.04 -9.66
CA PRO A 35 47.74 25.79 -11.01
C PRO A 35 46.88 24.52 -11.12
N TRP A 36 47.17 23.49 -10.32
CA TRP A 36 46.40 22.25 -10.31
C TRP A 36 45.00 22.40 -9.68
N ILE A 37 44.82 23.34 -8.74
CA ILE A 37 43.54 23.62 -8.08
C ILE A 37 42.62 24.42 -9.01
N ALA A 38 43.19 25.38 -9.76
CA ALA A 38 42.49 26.08 -10.83
C ALA A 38 42.07 25.10 -11.95
N ALA A 39 42.93 24.15 -12.30
CA ALA A 39 42.60 23.08 -13.24
C ALA A 39 41.49 22.16 -12.70
N LEU A 40 41.58 21.71 -11.44
CA LEU A 40 40.56 20.84 -10.82
C LEU A 40 39.19 21.52 -10.76
N ARG A 41 39.14 22.79 -10.33
CA ARG A 41 37.91 23.61 -10.27
C ARG A 41 37.26 23.79 -11.65
N GLY A 42 38.07 23.92 -12.70
CA GLY A 42 37.57 24.03 -14.07
C GLY A 42 37.15 22.71 -14.73
N GLN A 43 37.70 21.58 -14.27
CA GLN A 43 37.44 20.27 -14.86
C GLN A 43 36.38 19.47 -14.09
N LEU A 44 36.19 19.67 -12.79
CA LEU A 44 35.23 18.88 -11.99
C LEU A 44 33.79 18.92 -12.54
N PRO A 45 33.22 20.09 -12.92
CA PRO A 45 31.87 20.11 -13.49
C PRO A 45 31.79 19.37 -14.84
N ARG A 46 32.87 19.42 -15.62
CA ARG A 46 32.97 18.68 -16.89
C ARG A 46 33.03 17.17 -16.66
N VAL A 47 33.81 16.73 -15.67
CA VAL A 47 33.89 15.33 -15.25
C VAL A 47 32.52 14.81 -14.79
N LEU A 48 31.76 15.60 -14.03
CA LEU A 48 30.42 15.22 -13.57
C LEU A 48 29.41 15.11 -14.72
N VAL A 49 29.43 16.04 -15.68
CA VAL A 49 28.57 15.98 -16.88
C VAL A 49 28.93 14.75 -17.74
N VAL A 50 30.22 14.52 -17.98
CA VAL A 50 30.68 13.33 -18.73
C VAL A 50 30.29 12.05 -18.00
N ALA A 51 30.52 11.96 -16.70
CA ALA A 51 30.12 10.81 -15.89
C ALA A 51 28.60 10.56 -15.94
N GLY A 52 27.79 11.63 -15.88
CA GLY A 52 26.33 11.55 -16.02
C GLY A 52 25.89 11.06 -17.40
N LEU A 53 26.48 11.60 -18.48
CA LEU A 53 26.21 11.16 -19.85
C LEU A 53 26.63 9.71 -20.11
N THR A 54 27.81 9.32 -19.62
CA THR A 54 28.28 7.93 -19.70
C THR A 54 27.36 6.99 -18.94
N ALA A 55 26.93 7.35 -17.71
CA ALA A 55 25.98 6.55 -16.95
C ALA A 55 24.63 6.37 -17.68
N ILE A 56 24.12 7.42 -18.35
CA ILE A 56 22.91 7.35 -19.18
C ILE A 56 23.14 6.43 -20.39
N ALA A 57 24.25 6.59 -21.12
CA ALA A 57 24.57 5.77 -22.29
C ALA A 57 24.73 4.28 -21.90
N THR A 58 25.47 3.98 -20.84
CA THR A 58 25.62 2.62 -20.31
C THR A 58 24.27 2.04 -19.86
N PHE A 59 23.38 2.86 -19.30
CA PHE A 59 22.03 2.41 -18.95
C PHE A 59 21.15 2.11 -20.17
N LEU A 60 21.24 2.91 -21.23
CA LEU A 60 20.47 2.71 -22.47
C LEU A 60 20.97 1.50 -23.27
N TYR A 61 22.28 1.28 -23.32
CA TYR A 61 22.91 0.20 -24.08
C TYR A 61 23.14 -1.09 -23.29
N GLY A 62 23.15 -1.03 -21.96
CA GLY A 62 23.42 -2.17 -21.07
C GLY A 62 22.20 -2.96 -20.63
N GLN A 63 21.02 -2.73 -21.21
CA GLN A 63 19.81 -3.51 -20.90
C GLN A 63 19.95 -4.93 -21.49
N PRO A 64 19.99 -6.01 -20.70
CA PRO A 64 19.97 -7.37 -21.22
C PRO A 64 18.67 -7.65 -21.99
N ALA A 65 18.77 -8.39 -23.10
CA ALA A 65 17.65 -8.74 -23.98
C ALA A 65 16.53 -9.55 -23.30
N GLU A 66 16.78 -10.15 -22.13
CA GLU A 66 15.78 -10.88 -21.33
C GLU A 66 14.81 -9.95 -20.58
N LEU A 67 15.09 -8.64 -20.50
CA LEU A 67 14.12 -7.63 -20.04
C LEU A 67 13.18 -7.19 -21.18
N SER A 68 13.00 -8.00 -22.23
CA SER A 68 12.17 -7.72 -23.42
C SER A 68 10.66 -7.74 -23.19
N ALA A 69 10.20 -8.00 -21.96
CA ALA A 69 8.91 -7.48 -21.55
C ALA A 69 9.09 -6.05 -21.06
N PRO A 70 8.40 -5.05 -21.63
CA PRO A 70 8.79 -3.64 -21.52
C PRO A 70 9.01 -3.25 -20.04
N PRO A 71 10.26 -3.01 -19.61
CA PRO A 71 10.51 -2.53 -18.27
C PRO A 71 10.37 -1.01 -18.36
N TYR A 72 9.14 -0.54 -18.17
CA TYR A 72 8.81 0.88 -18.17
C TYR A 72 9.76 1.65 -17.23
N SER A 73 10.53 2.57 -17.81
CA SER A 73 11.53 3.36 -17.09
C SER A 73 10.85 4.44 -16.27
N ARG A 74 11.42 4.75 -15.11
CA ARG A 74 10.97 5.89 -14.25
C ARG A 74 11.04 7.24 -14.97
N LEU A 75 11.70 7.29 -16.12
CA LEU A 75 11.89 8.48 -16.95
C LEU A 75 10.96 8.54 -18.17
N ASP A 76 9.97 7.66 -18.27
CA ASP A 76 9.04 7.67 -19.41
C ASP A 76 8.24 8.98 -19.51
N HIS A 77 8.05 9.69 -18.38
CA HIS A 77 7.48 11.03 -18.39
C HIS A 77 8.45 12.11 -18.88
N ALA A 78 9.76 11.86 -18.95
CA ALA A 78 10.74 12.87 -19.37
C ALA A 78 10.55 13.26 -20.84
N LEU A 79 10.40 12.27 -21.72
CA LEU A 79 10.11 12.52 -23.14
C LEU A 79 8.73 13.16 -23.32
N ALA A 80 7.72 12.69 -22.58
CA ALA A 80 6.36 13.22 -22.68
C ALA A 80 6.19 14.61 -22.03
N GLY A 81 6.98 14.96 -21.01
CA GLY A 81 6.85 16.20 -20.25
C GLY A 81 7.83 17.30 -20.67
N LEU A 82 9.04 16.92 -21.11
CA LEU A 82 10.05 17.87 -21.56
C LEU A 82 10.12 17.94 -23.09
N GLY A 83 9.71 16.88 -23.80
CA GLY A 83 9.81 16.80 -25.26
C GLY A 83 11.22 16.46 -25.74
N SER A 84 11.32 15.67 -26.81
CA SER A 84 12.61 15.26 -27.39
C SER A 84 13.44 16.43 -27.91
N VAL A 85 12.78 17.47 -28.44
CA VAL A 85 13.44 18.69 -28.96
C VAL A 85 14.13 19.46 -27.84
N LEU A 86 13.44 19.72 -26.73
CA LEU A 86 14.01 20.46 -25.60
C LEU A 86 15.14 19.67 -24.95
N LEU A 87 14.99 18.36 -24.80
CA LEU A 87 16.05 17.48 -24.30
C LEU A 87 17.27 17.47 -25.22
N GLY A 88 17.07 17.44 -26.53
CA GLY A 88 18.15 17.55 -27.52
C GLY A 88 18.88 18.89 -27.44
N LEU A 89 18.15 19.99 -27.32
CA LEU A 89 18.73 21.32 -27.15
C LEU A 89 19.47 21.45 -25.81
N ALA A 90 18.94 20.89 -24.73
CA ALA A 90 19.60 20.85 -23.43
C ALA A 90 20.90 20.04 -23.47
N LEU A 91 20.92 18.93 -24.20
CA LEU A 91 22.14 18.15 -24.44
C LEU A 91 23.17 18.96 -25.23
N VAL A 92 22.75 19.63 -26.32
CA VAL A 92 23.63 20.52 -27.09
C VAL A 92 24.17 21.64 -26.20
N GLY A 93 23.33 22.26 -25.36
CA GLY A 93 23.77 23.28 -24.41
C GLY A 93 24.77 22.76 -23.38
N ALA A 94 24.52 21.59 -22.81
CA ALA A 94 25.47 20.93 -21.92
C ALA A 94 26.80 20.66 -22.62
N LEU A 95 26.78 20.17 -23.87
CA LEU A 95 27.98 19.95 -24.69
C LEU A 95 28.70 21.26 -25.01
N CYS A 96 27.99 22.33 -25.37
CA CYS A 96 28.61 23.64 -25.63
C CYS A 96 29.27 24.22 -24.37
N LEU A 97 28.65 24.05 -23.20
CA LEU A 97 29.21 24.47 -21.91
C LEU A 97 30.49 23.70 -21.55
N LEU A 98 30.60 22.41 -21.93
CA LEU A 98 31.83 21.64 -21.75
C LEU A 98 33.04 22.23 -22.50
N TRP A 99 32.79 22.94 -23.61
CA TRP A 99 33.83 23.45 -24.51
C TRP A 99 34.21 24.91 -24.19
N ARG A 100 33.46 25.59 -23.33
CA ARG A 100 33.73 26.97 -22.89
C ARG A 100 34.74 27.02 -21.74
N PRO A 101 35.59 28.07 -21.66
CA PRO A 101 36.57 28.21 -20.58
C PRO A 101 35.87 28.30 -19.21
N PRO A 102 36.41 27.62 -18.17
CA PRO A 102 35.70 27.31 -16.93
C PRO A 102 35.36 28.50 -16.02
N SER A 103 35.85 29.71 -16.29
CA SER A 103 35.77 30.84 -15.36
C SER A 103 34.44 31.61 -15.39
N VAL A 104 33.64 31.48 -16.46
CA VAL A 104 32.42 32.32 -16.65
C VAL A 104 31.13 31.54 -16.35
N ASP A 105 31.11 30.22 -16.61
CA ASP A 105 29.89 29.41 -16.63
C ASP A 105 29.92 28.19 -15.68
N ALA A 106 30.86 28.12 -14.72
CA ALA A 106 31.00 26.97 -13.81
C ALA A 106 29.73 26.67 -12.99
N TRP A 107 28.95 27.70 -12.67
CA TRP A 107 27.66 27.56 -11.97
C TRP A 107 26.58 26.92 -12.86
N LEU A 108 26.57 27.21 -14.18
CA LEU A 108 25.68 26.58 -15.15
C LEU A 108 26.04 25.10 -15.34
N LEU A 109 27.33 24.76 -15.36
CA LEU A 109 27.79 23.37 -15.41
C LEU A 109 27.46 22.59 -14.12
N ALA A 110 27.57 23.23 -12.95
CA ALA A 110 27.14 22.64 -11.68
C ALA A 110 25.63 22.37 -11.67
N LEU A 111 24.81 23.33 -12.13
CA LEU A 111 23.38 23.13 -12.32
C LEU A 111 23.11 22.00 -13.34
N ALA A 112 23.80 21.99 -14.49
CA ALA A 112 23.67 20.95 -15.52
C ALA A 112 23.95 19.53 -15.01
N SER A 113 24.82 19.40 -14.00
CA SER A 113 25.15 18.11 -13.40
C SER A 113 24.03 17.56 -12.51
N VAL A 114 23.15 18.40 -11.95
CA VAL A 114 22.03 17.99 -11.09
C VAL A 114 21.01 17.11 -11.82
N PRO A 115 20.42 17.49 -12.98
CA PRO A 115 19.49 16.63 -13.69
C PRO A 115 20.20 15.36 -14.15
N LEU A 116 21.43 15.44 -14.67
CA LEU A 116 22.15 14.30 -15.22
C LEU A 116 22.48 13.28 -14.13
N THR A 117 22.91 13.75 -12.96
CA THR A 117 23.21 12.91 -11.79
C THR A 117 21.91 12.35 -11.20
N THR A 118 20.86 13.16 -11.08
CA THR A 118 19.54 12.69 -10.62
C THR A 118 18.97 11.64 -11.58
N LEU A 119 19.03 11.86 -12.90
CA LEU A 119 18.63 10.89 -13.93
C LEU A 119 19.45 9.61 -13.82
N ALA A 120 20.78 9.70 -13.68
CA ALA A 120 21.68 8.54 -13.56
C ALA A 120 21.43 7.72 -12.28
N LEU A 121 21.30 8.39 -11.12
CA LEU A 121 21.06 7.74 -9.82
C LEU A 121 19.67 7.08 -9.76
N TYR A 122 18.66 7.66 -10.43
CA TYR A 122 17.31 7.10 -10.46
C TYR A 122 17.12 6.04 -11.55
N ALA A 123 17.85 6.11 -12.67
CA ALA A 123 17.84 5.11 -13.73
C ALA A 123 18.31 3.74 -13.24
N GLN A 124 19.37 3.70 -12.41
CA GLN A 124 19.89 2.45 -11.84
C GLN A 124 18.92 1.73 -10.89
N ARG A 125 17.92 2.44 -10.35
CA ARG A 125 17.08 1.90 -9.28
C ARG A 125 15.85 1.14 -9.77
N ASN A 126 15.73 0.73 -11.03
CA ASN A 126 14.63 -0.03 -11.67
C ASN A 126 14.26 -1.36 -10.97
N LEU A 127 13.90 -1.31 -9.69
CA LEU A 127 13.22 -2.36 -8.96
C LEU A 127 11.71 -2.21 -9.22
N PRO A 128 11.03 -3.27 -9.69
CA PRO A 128 9.60 -3.30 -10.01
C PRO A 128 8.68 -3.22 -8.78
N GLN A 129 9.16 -2.67 -7.66
CA GLN A 129 8.38 -2.54 -6.44
C GLN A 129 7.48 -1.29 -6.50
N ALA A 130 6.26 -1.49 -7.00
CA ALA A 130 4.95 -0.85 -6.72
C ALA A 130 4.80 0.61 -6.23
N GLY A 131 5.82 1.46 -6.18
CA GLY A 131 5.70 2.83 -5.63
C GLY A 131 6.56 3.89 -6.29
N LEU A 132 7.38 3.53 -7.29
CA LEU A 132 8.42 4.43 -7.83
C LEU A 132 8.09 5.00 -9.22
N PHE A 133 6.97 4.61 -9.82
CA PHE A 133 6.40 5.27 -11.01
C PHE A 133 6.04 6.75 -10.72
N TYR A 134 5.53 7.02 -9.52
CA TYR A 134 5.18 8.36 -9.03
C TYR A 134 6.35 9.35 -9.05
N PHE A 135 7.58 8.88 -8.82
CA PHE A 135 8.73 9.78 -8.74
C PHE A 135 9.04 10.44 -10.07
N GLY A 136 8.92 9.75 -11.21
CA GLY A 136 9.16 10.36 -12.53
C GLY A 136 8.24 11.53 -12.84
N ARG A 137 6.96 11.40 -12.47
CA ARG A 137 5.93 12.43 -12.69
C ARG A 137 6.15 13.70 -11.87
N TYR A 138 6.66 13.59 -10.65
CA TYR A 138 6.99 14.76 -9.81
C TYR A 138 8.40 15.28 -10.09
N LEU A 139 9.34 14.39 -10.41
CA LEU A 139 10.73 14.76 -10.68
C LEU A 139 10.88 15.48 -12.02
N VAL A 140 10.22 15.03 -13.09
CA VAL A 140 10.39 15.61 -14.43
C VAL A 140 10.00 17.10 -14.50
N PRO A 141 8.88 17.56 -13.90
CA PRO A 141 8.58 18.98 -13.78
C PRO A 141 9.66 19.78 -13.05
N GLU A 142 10.22 19.23 -11.96
CA GLU A 142 11.31 19.87 -11.20
C GLU A 142 12.62 19.97 -12.02
N LEU A 143 12.83 19.03 -12.95
CA LEU A 143 13.96 19.10 -13.91
C LEU A 143 13.71 20.09 -15.05
N GLY A 144 12.46 20.49 -15.29
CA GLY A 144 12.04 21.36 -16.39
C GLY A 144 12.78 22.69 -16.47
N PRO A 145 12.81 23.52 -15.40
CA PRO A 145 13.50 24.80 -15.40
C PRO A 145 14.98 24.67 -15.81
N LEU A 146 15.61 23.58 -15.39
CA LEU A 146 17.02 23.37 -15.59
C LEU A 146 17.32 22.85 -17.01
N VAL A 147 16.46 21.99 -17.55
CA VAL A 147 16.50 21.59 -18.97
C VAL A 147 16.25 22.78 -19.89
N VAL A 148 15.35 23.69 -19.53
CA VAL A 148 15.10 24.95 -20.27
C VAL A 148 16.33 25.86 -20.24
N LEU A 149 16.97 26.04 -19.08
CA LEU A 149 18.19 26.84 -18.97
C LEU A 149 19.34 26.28 -19.83
N LEU A 150 19.49 24.95 -19.88
CA LEU A 150 20.47 24.30 -20.74
C LEU A 150 20.13 24.46 -22.22
N ALA A 151 18.86 24.29 -22.59
CA ALA A 151 18.41 24.47 -23.96
C ALA A 151 18.64 25.90 -24.45
N LEU A 152 18.38 26.90 -23.61
CA LEU A 152 18.72 28.31 -23.86
C LEU A 152 20.23 28.50 -24.06
N GLY A 153 21.06 27.90 -23.20
CA GLY A 153 22.52 27.93 -23.35
C GLY A 153 23.00 27.36 -24.68
N GLY A 154 22.40 26.26 -25.14
CA GLY A 154 22.68 25.66 -26.45
C GLY A 154 22.24 26.53 -27.63
N LEU A 155 21.05 27.11 -27.53
CA LEU A 155 20.53 28.07 -28.52
C LEU A 155 21.43 29.30 -28.65
N PHE A 156 21.82 29.93 -27.54
CA PHE A 156 22.73 31.08 -27.55
C PHE A 156 24.11 30.73 -28.12
N ALA A 157 24.67 29.59 -27.73
CA ALA A 157 25.96 29.14 -28.29
C ALA A 157 25.88 28.87 -29.80
N GLY A 158 24.77 28.30 -30.28
CA GLY A 158 24.51 28.10 -31.71
C GLY A 158 24.35 29.42 -32.46
N LEU A 159 23.61 30.38 -31.89
CA LEU A 159 23.41 31.71 -32.46
C LEU A 159 24.70 32.53 -32.48
N ASP A 160 25.56 32.39 -31.48
CA ASP A 160 26.90 33.00 -31.46
C ASP A 160 27.80 32.40 -32.55
N ALA A 161 27.75 31.09 -32.78
CA ALA A 161 28.50 30.41 -33.84
C ALA A 161 27.99 30.79 -35.25
N LEU A 162 26.67 30.94 -35.42
CA LEU A 162 26.05 31.52 -36.62
C LEU A 162 26.31 33.04 -36.75
N GLY A 163 26.65 33.67 -35.64
CA GLY A 163 26.74 35.10 -35.40
C GLY A 163 27.98 35.82 -35.93
N ALA A 164 28.79 35.22 -36.81
CA ALA A 164 29.73 35.98 -37.64
C ALA A 164 29.11 36.42 -38.98
N ARG A 165 28.12 35.67 -39.50
CA ARG A 165 27.51 35.92 -40.83
C ARG A 165 26.16 36.63 -40.78
N LEU A 166 25.36 36.43 -39.73
CA LEU A 166 23.98 36.96 -39.63
C LEU A 166 23.86 38.32 -38.90
N ARG A 167 24.89 38.75 -38.14
CA ARG A 167 24.86 40.00 -37.35
C ARG A 167 24.72 41.31 -38.17
N ARG A 168 24.79 41.26 -39.50
CA ARG A 168 24.61 42.44 -40.37
C ARG A 168 23.15 42.83 -40.66
N ARG A 169 22.14 42.04 -40.27
CA ARG A 169 20.73 42.37 -40.54
C ARG A 169 19.92 42.51 -39.26
N ARG A 170 18.99 43.49 -39.23
CA ARG A 170 18.01 43.78 -38.16
C ARG A 170 17.10 42.61 -37.74
N SER A 171 17.31 41.42 -38.31
CA SER A 171 16.57 40.17 -38.11
C SER A 171 16.90 39.44 -36.81
N LEU A 172 17.88 39.88 -36.01
CA LEU A 172 18.21 39.26 -34.72
C LEU A 172 17.02 39.24 -33.75
N ARG A 173 16.26 40.34 -33.64
CA ARG A 173 15.05 40.37 -32.79
C ARG A 173 13.98 39.38 -33.22
N ALA A 174 13.85 39.14 -34.53
CA ALA A 174 12.89 38.17 -35.05
C ALA A 174 13.35 36.72 -34.79
N VAL A 175 14.66 36.46 -34.88
CA VAL A 175 15.24 35.15 -34.54
C VAL A 175 15.14 34.88 -33.04
N ASP A 176 15.41 35.87 -32.19
CA ASP A 176 15.28 35.75 -30.73
C ASP A 176 13.81 35.55 -30.32
N ALA A 177 12.88 36.29 -30.94
CA ALA A 177 11.44 36.12 -30.71
C ALA A 177 10.94 34.75 -31.17
N LEU A 178 11.36 34.28 -32.36
CA LEU A 178 11.00 32.95 -32.86
C LEU A 178 11.61 31.83 -32.01
N GLY A 179 12.85 31.97 -31.56
CA GLY A 179 13.49 31.01 -30.67
C GLY A 179 12.81 30.95 -29.30
N THR A 180 12.44 32.11 -28.75
CA THR A 180 11.67 32.20 -27.50
C THR A 180 10.28 31.58 -27.65
N LEU A 181 9.55 31.90 -28.72
CA LEU A 181 8.25 31.30 -29.03
C LEU A 181 8.35 29.79 -29.26
N ALA A 182 9.40 29.31 -29.93
CA ALA A 182 9.65 27.89 -30.13
C ALA A 182 9.98 27.17 -28.81
N LEU A 183 10.71 27.81 -27.89
CA LEU A 183 11.01 27.27 -26.56
C LEU A 183 9.76 27.25 -25.66
N VAL A 184 8.99 28.35 -25.65
CA VAL A 184 7.69 28.41 -24.96
C VAL A 184 6.76 27.36 -25.53
N GLY A 185 6.71 27.22 -26.85
CA GLY A 185 5.98 26.16 -27.55
C GLY A 185 6.48 24.77 -27.17
N ALA A 186 7.79 24.54 -27.10
CA ALA A 186 8.36 23.24 -26.73
C ALA A 186 8.09 22.84 -25.27
N VAL A 187 7.89 23.81 -24.37
CA VAL A 187 7.49 23.57 -22.97
C VAL A 187 5.97 23.45 -22.82
N ALA A 188 5.21 24.32 -23.46
CA ALA A 188 3.75 24.37 -23.34
C ALA A 188 3.05 23.29 -24.18
N TRP A 189 3.57 22.94 -25.35
CA TRP A 189 2.98 21.96 -26.25
C TRP A 189 2.87 20.57 -25.62
N PRO A 190 3.89 20.01 -24.95
CA PRO A 190 3.73 18.75 -24.24
C PRO A 190 2.62 18.81 -23.18
N LEU A 191 2.49 19.93 -22.44
CA LEU A 191 1.41 20.14 -21.46
C LEU A 191 0.01 20.11 -22.08
N VAL A 192 -0.12 20.53 -23.35
CA VAL A 192 -1.39 20.54 -24.09
C VAL A 192 -1.62 19.25 -24.87
N ALA A 193 -0.58 18.68 -25.47
CA ALA A 193 -0.65 17.57 -26.41
C ALA A 193 -0.61 16.20 -25.71
N GLN A 194 0.03 16.10 -24.54
CA GLN A 194 0.17 14.84 -23.82
C GLN A 194 -0.84 14.78 -22.66
N PRO A 195 -1.83 13.88 -22.69
CA PRO A 195 -2.79 13.73 -21.58
C PRO A 195 -2.10 13.36 -20.25
N VAL A 196 -0.98 12.64 -20.33
CA VAL A 196 -0.26 12.12 -19.16
C VAL A 196 0.29 13.20 -18.21
N VAL A 197 0.57 14.40 -18.71
CA VAL A 197 1.05 15.54 -17.90
C VAL A 197 -0.09 16.39 -17.33
N ARG A 198 -1.34 16.13 -17.75
CA ARG A 198 -2.56 16.78 -17.25
C ARG A 198 -3.33 15.94 -16.24
N VAL A 199 -2.91 14.70 -16.03
CA VAL A 199 -3.51 13.84 -15.00
C VAL A 199 -3.30 14.50 -13.65
N HIS A 200 -4.36 14.60 -12.87
CA HIS A 200 -4.31 14.93 -11.46
C HIS A 200 -4.84 13.72 -10.69
N GLU A 201 -3.96 12.82 -10.30
CA GLU A 201 -4.35 11.56 -9.66
C GLU A 201 -4.97 11.78 -8.28
N HIS A 202 -4.68 12.94 -7.70
CA HIS A 202 -5.18 13.40 -6.42
C HIS A 202 -6.15 14.59 -6.55
N ALA A 203 -6.64 14.90 -7.75
CA ALA A 203 -7.72 15.90 -7.89
C ALA A 203 -8.96 15.39 -7.15
N GLY A 204 -9.20 15.95 -5.97
CA GLY A 204 -10.27 15.51 -5.07
C GLY A 204 -9.80 14.72 -3.85
N THR A 205 -8.50 14.38 -3.70
CA THR A 205 -8.01 13.80 -2.43
C THR A 205 -8.20 14.77 -1.27
N GLU A 206 -7.93 16.06 -1.45
CA GLU A 206 -8.22 17.10 -0.44
C GLU A 206 -9.72 17.14 -0.09
N ARG A 207 -10.61 17.06 -1.09
CA ARG A 207 -12.07 17.03 -0.87
C ARG A 207 -12.52 15.77 -0.13
N LEU A 208 -11.94 14.61 -0.48
CA LEU A 208 -12.15 13.35 0.21
C LEU A 208 -11.69 13.44 1.67
N VAL A 209 -10.49 13.96 1.92
CA VAL A 209 -9.92 14.11 3.28
C VAL A 209 -10.78 15.07 4.09
N ALA A 210 -11.16 16.22 3.52
CA ALA A 210 -12.02 17.19 4.17
C ALA A 210 -13.40 16.61 4.51
N ALA A 211 -14.01 15.83 3.60
CA ALA A 211 -15.30 15.18 3.87
C ALA A 211 -15.20 14.10 4.95
N ILE A 212 -14.09 13.34 4.99
CA ILE A 212 -13.83 12.41 6.08
C ILE A 212 -13.66 13.17 7.41
N ALA A 213 -12.89 14.27 7.40
CA ALA A 213 -12.67 15.09 8.59
C ALA A 213 -13.97 15.74 9.10
N GLU A 214 -14.83 16.22 8.21
CA GLU A 214 -16.16 16.78 8.56
C GLU A 214 -17.09 15.74 9.20
N ALA A 215 -16.94 14.47 8.83
CA ALA A 215 -17.69 13.36 9.43
C ALA A 215 -17.15 12.91 10.80
N LEU A 216 -16.00 13.45 11.23
CA LEU A 216 -15.34 13.11 12.49
C LEU A 216 -15.52 14.23 13.52
N PRO A 217 -15.85 13.92 14.78
CA PRO A 217 -15.79 14.88 15.87
C PRO A 217 -14.32 15.24 16.20
N GLU A 218 -14.12 16.40 16.85
CA GLU A 218 -12.78 17.00 17.08
C GLU A 218 -11.80 16.08 17.84
N ASN A 219 -12.29 15.20 18.71
CA ASN A 219 -11.50 14.30 19.54
C ASN A 219 -11.54 12.84 19.06
N ALA A 220 -11.91 12.59 17.80
CA ALA A 220 -11.99 11.24 17.26
C ALA A 220 -10.61 10.56 17.14
N ILE A 221 -10.57 9.27 17.46
CA ILE A 221 -9.42 8.39 17.19
C ILE A 221 -9.76 7.51 15.99
N VAL A 222 -8.95 7.55 14.94
CA VAL A 222 -9.16 6.78 13.71
C VAL A 222 -8.12 5.66 13.60
N VAL A 223 -8.59 4.42 13.59
CA VAL A 223 -7.77 3.25 13.23
C VAL A 223 -7.84 3.08 11.71
N ALA A 224 -6.74 3.31 10.99
CA ALA A 224 -6.71 3.33 9.53
C ALA A 224 -5.76 2.28 8.94
N GLY A 225 -6.18 1.61 7.86
CA GLY A 225 -5.34 0.58 7.25
C GLY A 225 -6.11 -0.40 6.38
N GLY A 226 -5.55 -1.61 6.30
CA GLY A 226 -6.26 -2.74 5.71
C GLY A 226 -5.39 -3.91 5.27
N GLU A 227 -6.05 -5.01 4.94
CA GLU A 227 -5.50 -6.16 4.20
C GLU A 227 -5.76 -6.07 2.69
N GLY A 228 -6.64 -5.16 2.27
CA GLY A 228 -7.08 -5.05 0.89
C GLY A 228 -6.19 -4.18 0.00
N TRP A 229 -6.67 -4.01 -1.23
CA TRP A 229 -5.97 -3.33 -2.31
C TRP A 229 -5.58 -1.88 -1.98
N HIS A 230 -6.38 -1.15 -1.18
CA HIS A 230 -6.15 0.25 -0.83
C HIS A 230 -5.51 0.46 0.55
N SER A 231 -5.06 -0.61 1.22
CA SER A 231 -4.48 -0.57 2.58
C SER A 231 -3.41 0.50 2.79
N SER A 232 -2.46 0.64 1.86
CA SER A 232 -1.40 1.65 1.95
C SER A 232 -1.89 3.09 1.78
N HIS A 233 -3.03 3.32 1.11
CA HIS A 233 -3.58 4.65 0.86
C HIS A 233 -4.45 5.11 2.03
N ALA A 234 -5.24 4.20 2.62
CA ALA A 234 -6.06 4.50 3.79
C ALA A 234 -5.22 5.09 4.93
N PHE A 235 -4.10 4.45 5.27
CA PHE A 235 -3.22 4.99 6.31
C PHE A 235 -2.27 6.09 5.80
N ASN A 236 -1.46 5.84 4.76
CA ASN A 236 -0.35 6.77 4.45
C ASN A 236 -0.81 8.07 3.77
N GLN A 237 -1.85 8.01 2.92
CA GLN A 237 -2.30 9.18 2.16
C GLN A 237 -3.43 9.88 2.90
N VAL A 238 -4.52 9.16 3.17
CA VAL A 238 -5.70 9.76 3.82
C VAL A 238 -5.46 9.94 5.31
N GLY A 239 -5.04 8.90 6.03
CA GLY A 239 -4.70 9.00 7.45
C GLY A 239 -3.58 10.01 7.72
N GLY A 240 -2.54 10.04 6.89
CA GLY A 240 -1.47 11.03 6.98
C GLY A 240 -1.97 12.47 6.81
N ALA A 241 -2.87 12.72 5.86
CA ALA A 241 -3.47 14.03 5.66
C ALA A 241 -4.39 14.43 6.82
N LEU A 242 -5.21 13.50 7.34
CA LEU A 242 -6.05 13.74 8.51
C LEU A 242 -5.24 14.19 9.74
N VAL A 243 -4.08 13.56 9.98
CA VAL A 243 -3.17 13.95 11.07
C VAL A 243 -2.58 15.35 10.81
N LEU A 244 -2.05 15.58 9.62
CA LEU A 244 -1.26 16.79 9.33
C LEU A 244 -2.12 18.04 9.09
N GLU A 245 -3.29 17.89 8.48
CA GLU A 245 -4.15 19.00 8.05
C GLU A 245 -5.30 19.25 9.02
N HIS A 246 -5.81 18.20 9.68
CA HIS A 246 -6.99 18.28 10.54
C HIS A 246 -6.73 17.91 12.01
N GLY A 247 -5.49 17.56 12.36
CA GLY A 247 -5.12 17.25 13.75
C GLY A 247 -5.77 15.97 14.32
N VAL A 248 -6.34 15.13 13.46
CA VAL A 248 -7.02 13.88 13.87
C VAL A 248 -5.99 12.85 14.32
N GLU A 249 -6.25 12.16 15.43
CA GLU A 249 -5.40 11.06 15.86
C GLU A 249 -5.63 9.83 14.97
N VAL A 250 -4.57 9.34 14.32
CA VAL A 250 -4.66 8.18 13.41
C VAL A 250 -3.68 7.07 13.79
N LEU A 251 -4.20 5.88 14.05
CA LEU A 251 -3.44 4.68 14.38
C LEU A 251 -3.44 3.69 13.21
N PRO A 252 -2.29 3.14 12.79
CA PRO A 252 -2.23 2.23 11.66
C PRO A 252 -2.53 0.78 12.03
N TYR A 253 -3.33 0.08 11.21
CA TYR A 253 -3.41 -1.38 11.24
C TYR A 253 -3.02 -2.03 9.90
N ARG A 254 -2.73 -3.33 9.90
CA ARG A 254 -2.32 -4.09 8.70
C ARG A 254 -3.00 -5.45 8.54
N SER A 255 -3.61 -5.96 9.61
CA SER A 255 -4.40 -7.18 9.57
C SER A 255 -5.67 -7.00 10.40
N ALA A 256 -6.69 -7.81 10.15
CA ALA A 256 -7.94 -7.80 10.91
C ALA A 256 -7.70 -8.08 12.40
N GLU A 257 -6.73 -8.93 12.74
CA GLU A 257 -6.33 -9.21 14.12
C GLU A 257 -5.69 -7.98 14.77
N ALA A 258 -4.84 -7.26 14.04
CA ALA A 258 -4.25 -6.02 14.53
C ALA A 258 -5.29 -4.89 14.68
N ALA A 259 -6.28 -4.84 13.78
CA ALA A 259 -7.42 -3.93 13.90
C ALA A 259 -8.21 -4.26 15.17
N TYR A 260 -8.60 -5.52 15.35
CA TYR A 260 -9.32 -5.98 16.54
C TYR A 260 -8.56 -5.66 17.83
N ALA A 261 -7.26 -5.98 17.91
CA ALA A 261 -6.46 -5.68 19.10
C ALA A 261 -6.46 -4.18 19.44
N SER A 262 -6.34 -3.32 18.42
CA SER A 262 -6.34 -1.86 18.62
C SER A 262 -7.73 -1.35 19.04
N LEU A 263 -8.78 -1.78 18.34
CA LEU A 263 -10.16 -1.39 18.64
C LEU A 263 -10.61 -1.91 20.01
N ASN A 264 -10.21 -3.12 20.37
CA ASN A 264 -10.52 -3.69 21.67
C ASN A 264 -9.84 -2.89 22.80
N ALA A 265 -8.55 -2.55 22.67
CA ALA A 265 -7.88 -1.70 23.65
C ALA A 265 -8.54 -0.32 23.79
N LEU A 266 -8.87 0.31 22.66
CA LEU A 266 -9.47 1.66 22.67
C LEU A 266 -10.89 1.67 23.22
N VAL A 267 -11.75 0.76 22.78
CA VAL A 267 -13.20 0.80 23.05
C VAL A 267 -13.62 -0.12 24.20
N VAL A 268 -13.01 -1.30 24.35
CA VAL A 268 -13.39 -2.29 25.38
C VAL A 268 -12.58 -2.10 26.66
N ASP A 269 -11.27 -1.93 26.53
CA ASP A 269 -10.38 -1.70 27.69
C ASP A 269 -10.37 -0.21 28.12
N GLY A 270 -11.05 0.66 27.36
CA GLY A 270 -11.26 2.06 27.71
C GLY A 270 -10.04 2.97 27.54
N VAL A 271 -9.01 2.55 26.77
CA VAL A 271 -7.78 3.34 26.59
C VAL A 271 -8.04 4.70 25.92
N ALA A 272 -9.09 4.80 25.09
CA ALA A 272 -9.48 6.07 24.48
C ALA A 272 -10.10 7.06 25.49
N GLY A 273 -10.66 6.57 26.59
CA GLY A 273 -11.56 7.32 27.48
C GLY A 273 -12.99 7.41 26.95
N ASP A 274 -13.93 7.81 27.81
CA ASP A 274 -15.37 7.82 27.50
C ASP A 274 -15.76 8.89 26.46
N GLU A 275 -14.97 9.94 26.33
CA GLU A 275 -15.29 11.08 25.47
C GLU A 275 -14.80 10.92 24.02
N ALA A 276 -13.80 10.07 23.77
CA ALA A 276 -13.14 9.97 22.46
C ALA A 276 -13.75 8.84 21.61
N PRO A 277 -14.60 9.15 20.62
CA PRO A 277 -15.19 8.12 19.77
C PRO A 277 -14.15 7.52 18.83
N VAL A 278 -14.24 6.19 18.64
CA VAL A 278 -13.29 5.43 17.84
C VAL A 278 -13.90 5.08 16.49
N TYR A 279 -13.11 5.30 15.45
CA TYR A 279 -13.49 5.05 14.07
C TYR A 279 -12.51 4.10 13.40
N LEU A 280 -13.00 3.35 12.43
CA LEU A 280 -12.22 2.47 11.57
C LEU A 280 -12.32 2.99 10.13
N LEU A 281 -11.18 3.39 9.57
CA LEU A 281 -11.05 3.83 8.18
C LEU A 281 -10.48 2.67 7.35
N LEU A 282 -11.36 2.05 6.57
CA LEU A 282 -11.07 0.84 5.81
C LEU A 282 -10.62 1.16 4.39
N GLY A 283 -9.41 0.70 4.04
CA GLY A 283 -8.92 0.58 2.66
C GLY A 283 -9.17 -0.80 2.04
N GLU A 284 -10.08 -1.58 2.61
CA GLU A 284 -10.30 -2.99 2.26
C GLU A 284 -11.37 -3.21 1.18
N ALA A 285 -11.85 -2.14 0.55
CA ALA A 285 -12.78 -2.29 -0.55
C ALA A 285 -12.14 -3.10 -1.69
N SER A 286 -12.78 -4.23 -2.01
CA SER A 286 -12.36 -5.11 -3.10
C SER A 286 -12.43 -4.39 -4.45
N HIS A 287 -11.78 -4.97 -5.47
CA HIS A 287 -12.06 -4.56 -6.84
C HIS A 287 -13.55 -4.70 -7.12
N ALA A 288 -14.19 -3.59 -7.50
CA ALA A 288 -15.59 -3.58 -7.86
C ALA A 288 -15.84 -4.49 -9.08
N TYR A 289 -17.04 -5.05 -9.19
CA TYR A 289 -17.45 -5.83 -10.36
C TYR A 289 -18.76 -5.33 -10.93
N THR A 290 -19.00 -5.61 -12.20
CA THR A 290 -20.28 -5.31 -12.84
C THR A 290 -21.16 -6.56 -12.79
N ARG A 291 -22.35 -6.44 -12.19
CA ARG A 291 -23.37 -7.49 -12.19
C ARG A 291 -24.02 -7.60 -13.57
N ALA A 292 -24.72 -8.70 -13.84
CA ALA A 292 -25.40 -8.96 -15.12
C ALA A 292 -26.39 -7.86 -15.54
N ASP A 293 -26.97 -7.13 -14.57
CA ASP A 293 -27.88 -6.00 -14.81
C ASP A 293 -27.15 -4.65 -15.06
N GLY A 294 -25.82 -4.66 -15.10
CA GLY A 294 -25.01 -3.46 -15.34
C GLY A 294 -24.67 -2.65 -14.09
N ALA A 295 -25.15 -3.03 -12.91
CA ALA A 295 -24.79 -2.36 -11.65
C ALA A 295 -23.32 -2.61 -11.28
N LEU A 296 -22.57 -1.57 -10.92
CA LEU A 296 -21.24 -1.72 -10.35
C LEU A 296 -21.38 -1.98 -8.85
N ILE A 297 -20.75 -3.02 -8.34
CA ILE A 297 -20.83 -3.45 -6.95
C ILE A 297 -19.45 -3.34 -6.31
N ALA A 298 -19.36 -2.71 -5.14
CA ALA A 298 -18.14 -2.65 -4.33
C ALA A 298 -18.38 -3.24 -2.94
N ALA A 299 -17.42 -4.01 -2.42
CA ALA A 299 -17.51 -4.55 -1.07
C ALA A 299 -16.92 -3.59 -0.04
N LEU A 300 -17.45 -3.63 1.18
CA LEU A 300 -16.80 -3.14 2.39
C LEU A 300 -16.74 -4.27 3.42
N ASP A 301 -15.58 -4.43 4.05
CA ASP A 301 -15.40 -5.39 5.15
C ASP A 301 -15.83 -4.79 6.48
N ASP A 302 -17.11 -4.90 6.80
CA ASP A 302 -17.69 -4.42 8.05
C ASP A 302 -17.77 -5.49 9.15
N LEU A 303 -17.18 -6.67 8.92
CA LEU A 303 -17.33 -7.83 9.81
C LEU A 303 -16.29 -7.76 10.93
N LEU A 304 -16.66 -7.06 12.01
CA LEU A 304 -15.89 -7.02 13.24
C LEU A 304 -16.21 -8.22 14.17
N PRO A 305 -15.19 -8.79 14.83
CA PRO A 305 -15.38 -9.80 15.87
C PRO A 305 -16.06 -9.22 17.13
N PRO A 306 -16.88 -10.00 17.87
CA PRO A 306 -17.45 -9.59 19.14
C PRO A 306 -16.39 -9.10 20.15
N PRO A 307 -16.72 -8.14 21.02
CA PRO A 307 -18.03 -7.49 21.17
C PRO A 307 -18.20 -6.23 20.30
N LEU A 308 -17.31 -6.04 19.33
CA LEU A 308 -17.27 -4.83 18.52
C LEU A 308 -18.38 -4.86 17.47
N ARG A 309 -19.05 -3.73 17.31
CA ARG A 309 -19.99 -3.46 16.23
C ARG A 309 -19.47 -2.29 15.41
N ALA A 310 -19.55 -2.42 14.09
CA ALA A 310 -19.28 -1.32 13.17
C ALA A 310 -20.60 -0.70 12.68
N ARG A 311 -20.67 0.63 12.68
CA ARG A 311 -21.74 1.41 12.05
C ARG A 311 -21.14 2.25 10.92
N PRO A 312 -21.55 2.07 9.66
CA PRO A 312 -21.09 2.93 8.58
C PRO A 312 -21.49 4.40 8.82
N VAL A 313 -20.55 5.30 8.59
CA VAL A 313 -20.74 6.76 8.70
C VAL A 313 -20.62 7.42 7.33
N GLY A 314 -19.63 7.00 6.55
CA GLY A 314 -19.45 7.51 5.19
C GLY A 314 -18.76 6.48 4.30
N LEU A 315 -19.21 6.38 3.05
CA LEU A 315 -18.63 5.52 2.03
C LEU A 315 -18.14 6.41 0.89
N TYR A 316 -16.88 6.22 0.50
CA TYR A 316 -16.17 7.23 -0.27
C TYR A 316 -15.54 6.61 -1.52
N GLU A 317 -15.86 7.15 -2.69
CA GLU A 317 -15.24 6.79 -3.96
C GLU A 317 -14.47 8.00 -4.51
N LEU A 318 -13.16 7.86 -4.70
CA LEU A 318 -12.33 8.87 -5.38
C LEU A 318 -11.87 8.29 -6.72
N TYR A 319 -12.40 8.82 -7.81
CA TYR A 319 -11.98 8.46 -9.16
C TYR A 319 -10.73 9.24 -9.54
N SER A 320 -9.75 8.55 -10.13
CA SER A 320 -8.55 9.15 -10.70
C SER A 320 -8.69 9.30 -12.21
N ASP A 321 -8.12 10.35 -12.79
CA ASP A 321 -7.96 10.48 -14.24
C ASP A 321 -7.31 9.22 -14.84
N ARG A 322 -7.99 8.59 -15.81
CA ARG A 322 -7.44 7.42 -16.52
C ARG A 322 -6.49 7.85 -17.63
N LEU A 323 -5.37 7.13 -17.74
CA LEU A 323 -4.31 7.39 -18.73
C LEU A 323 -4.50 6.67 -20.07
N THR A 324 -5.48 5.76 -20.20
CA THR A 324 -5.75 5.00 -21.43
C THR A 324 -7.00 5.51 -22.13
N ARG A 325 -7.04 5.43 -23.47
CA ARG A 325 -8.26 5.68 -24.26
C ARG A 325 -9.26 4.52 -24.21
N ASP A 326 -8.80 3.34 -23.79
CA ASP A 326 -9.59 2.11 -23.69
C ASP A 326 -10.07 1.93 -22.24
N ILE A 327 -11.39 1.78 -22.08
CA ILE A 327 -12.10 1.64 -20.79
C ILE A 327 -11.79 0.30 -20.10
N GLU A 328 -11.44 -0.73 -20.87
CA GLU A 328 -11.16 -2.08 -20.38
C GLU A 328 -9.66 -2.34 -20.17
N ALA A 329 -8.80 -1.55 -20.81
CA ALA A 329 -7.36 -1.57 -20.56
C ALA A 329 -7.03 -0.70 -19.34
N LEU A 330 -6.78 -1.32 -18.18
CA LEU A 330 -6.06 -0.62 -17.12
C LEU A 330 -4.71 -0.15 -17.70
N PRO A 331 -4.32 1.13 -17.52
CA PRO A 331 -2.97 1.54 -17.84
C PRO A 331 -2.00 0.60 -17.13
N SER A 332 -0.93 0.19 -17.79
CA SER A 332 0.13 -0.64 -17.19
C SER A 332 0.73 -0.05 -15.90
N ARG A 333 0.36 1.19 -15.55
CA ARG A 333 0.84 2.01 -14.44
C ARG A 333 -0.24 2.52 -13.48
N VAL A 334 -1.53 2.50 -13.88
CA VAL A 334 -2.64 2.89 -13.01
C VAL A 334 -3.50 1.65 -12.84
N THR A 335 -3.24 0.98 -11.73
CA THR A 335 -3.83 -0.32 -11.43
C THR A 335 -5.21 -0.21 -10.79
N ARG A 336 -5.81 1.00 -10.77
CA ARG A 336 -6.99 1.33 -9.96
C ARG A 336 -8.00 2.13 -10.77
N SER A 337 -9.27 1.73 -10.73
CA SER A 337 -10.37 2.48 -11.36
C SER A 337 -10.91 3.58 -10.45
N ALA A 338 -10.84 3.39 -9.13
CA ALA A 338 -11.15 4.37 -8.08
C ALA A 338 -10.47 3.93 -6.77
N LEU A 339 -10.24 4.88 -5.86
CA LEU A 339 -9.96 4.62 -4.45
C LEU A 339 -11.30 4.51 -3.72
N ARG A 340 -11.51 3.40 -3.01
CA ARG A 340 -12.74 3.14 -2.26
C ARG A 340 -12.41 3.00 -0.78
N LEU A 341 -13.03 3.82 0.06
CA LEU A 341 -12.84 3.84 1.50
C LEU A 341 -14.18 3.82 2.23
N GLY A 342 -14.25 3.09 3.35
CA GLY A 342 -15.37 3.18 4.28
C GLY A 342 -14.90 3.73 5.62
N LEU A 343 -15.64 4.70 6.14
CA LEU A 343 -15.49 5.19 7.51
C LEU A 343 -16.59 4.56 8.36
N LEU A 344 -16.18 3.78 9.36
CA LEU A 344 -17.07 3.08 10.28
C LEU A 344 -16.86 3.63 11.69
N ARG A 345 -17.93 3.97 12.41
CA ARG A 345 -17.87 4.18 13.86
C ARG A 345 -17.86 2.82 14.54
N VAL A 346 -16.97 2.63 15.51
CA VAL A 346 -16.84 1.37 16.25
C VAL A 346 -17.38 1.55 17.66
N GLU A 347 -18.26 0.64 18.08
CA GLU A 347 -18.94 0.66 19.36
C GLU A 347 -18.89 -0.74 20.00
N VAL A 348 -19.06 -0.83 21.32
CA VAL A 348 -19.30 -2.11 22.00
C VAL A 348 -20.79 -2.39 22.00
N ASP A 349 -21.18 -3.53 21.46
CA ASP A 349 -22.55 -4.00 21.59
C ASP A 349 -22.69 -4.76 22.94
N PRO A 350 -23.49 -4.25 23.89
CA PRO A 350 -23.63 -4.89 25.21
C PRO A 350 -24.19 -6.30 25.14
N GLN A 351 -25.04 -6.60 24.16
CA GLN A 351 -25.58 -7.95 23.99
C GLN A 351 -24.49 -8.90 23.50
N LEU A 352 -23.66 -8.47 22.54
CA LEU A 352 -22.51 -9.26 22.11
C LEU A 352 -21.47 -9.44 23.22
N ALA A 353 -21.25 -8.41 24.03
CA ALA A 353 -20.30 -8.45 25.14
C ALA A 353 -20.67 -9.49 26.20
N GLY A 354 -21.96 -9.64 26.52
CA GLY A 354 -22.42 -10.63 27.50
C GLY A 354 -22.47 -12.06 26.93
N ASP A 355 -23.05 -12.21 25.75
CA ASP A 355 -23.44 -13.52 25.25
C ASP A 355 -22.42 -14.19 24.34
N ALA A 356 -21.62 -13.40 23.62
CA ALA A 356 -20.73 -13.89 22.57
C ALA A 356 -19.26 -13.87 22.99
N VAL A 357 -18.94 -13.48 24.24
CA VAL A 357 -17.56 -13.43 24.73
C VAL A 357 -17.46 -14.18 26.05
N GLN A 358 -16.69 -15.28 26.05
CA GLN A 358 -16.26 -15.94 27.29
C GLN A 358 -14.82 -15.57 27.61
N ARG A 359 -14.55 -15.26 28.89
CA ARG A 359 -13.25 -14.77 29.36
C ARG A 359 -12.74 -15.65 30.50
N TRP A 360 -11.45 -15.92 30.46
CA TRP A 360 -10.71 -16.51 31.55
C TRP A 360 -9.56 -15.60 31.94
N HIS A 361 -9.56 -15.17 33.19
CA HIS A 361 -8.48 -14.39 33.78
C HIS A 361 -7.53 -15.32 34.53
N PHE A 362 -6.23 -15.17 34.30
CA PHE A 362 -5.19 -15.95 34.95
C PHE A 362 -4.53 -15.10 36.04
N VAL A 363 -5.10 -15.15 37.24
CA VAL A 363 -4.72 -14.30 38.38
C VAL A 363 -4.68 -15.13 39.65
N ASP A 364 -3.86 -14.72 40.62
CA ASP A 364 -3.75 -15.33 41.94
C ASP A 364 -3.48 -16.85 41.94
N GLY A 365 -2.78 -17.36 40.93
CA GLY A 365 -2.45 -18.79 40.85
C GLY A 365 -3.56 -19.67 40.25
N GLU A 366 -4.65 -19.08 39.75
CA GLU A 366 -5.81 -19.81 39.23
C GLU A 366 -6.37 -19.21 37.93
N ALA A 367 -7.11 -20.03 37.18
CA ALA A 367 -7.85 -19.59 36.00
C ALA A 367 -9.32 -19.34 36.40
N ARG A 368 -9.72 -18.08 36.50
CA ARG A 368 -11.09 -17.65 36.81
C ARG A 368 -11.86 -17.41 35.53
N GLY A 369 -12.96 -18.13 35.32
CA GLY A 369 -13.81 -17.96 34.14
C GLY A 369 -15.08 -18.80 34.23
N PRO A 370 -15.89 -18.85 33.14
CA PRO A 370 -17.21 -19.47 33.17
C PRO A 370 -17.17 -20.99 33.38
N THR A 371 -16.09 -21.64 32.96
CA THR A 371 -15.86 -23.08 33.15
C THR A 371 -14.43 -23.35 33.55
N GLN A 372 -14.17 -24.49 34.18
CA GLN A 372 -12.81 -24.91 34.53
C GLN A 372 -11.98 -25.22 33.27
N LEU A 373 -10.77 -24.67 33.20
CA LEU A 373 -9.79 -25.01 32.16
C LEU A 373 -8.80 -26.05 32.66
N SER A 374 -8.35 -26.93 31.76
CA SER A 374 -7.21 -27.82 32.03
C SER A 374 -5.93 -27.17 31.52
N LEU A 375 -5.04 -26.83 32.45
CA LEU A 375 -3.74 -26.21 32.17
C LEU A 375 -2.62 -27.21 32.42
N LYS A 376 -1.71 -27.36 31.45
CA LYS A 376 -0.49 -28.17 31.60
C LYS A 376 0.74 -27.40 31.12
N GLY A 377 1.84 -27.49 31.86
CA GLY A 377 3.13 -26.94 31.43
C GLY A 377 3.39 -25.46 31.75
N GLY A 378 2.37 -24.72 32.20
CA GLY A 378 2.54 -23.36 32.76
C GLY A 378 3.09 -23.37 34.18
N ARG A 379 3.71 -22.26 34.59
CA ARG A 379 4.18 -22.05 35.97
C ARG A 379 3.58 -20.75 36.51
N TRP A 380 3.01 -20.82 37.70
CA TRP A 380 2.56 -19.64 38.43
C TRP A 380 3.73 -19.00 39.19
N THR A 381 3.92 -17.69 39.03
CA THR A 381 4.90 -16.89 39.77
C THR A 381 4.26 -15.56 40.09
N ASP A 382 4.25 -15.17 41.37
CA ASP A 382 3.65 -13.91 41.85
C ASP A 382 2.21 -13.70 41.35
N GLY A 383 1.42 -14.78 41.30
CA GLY A 383 0.02 -14.75 40.84
C GLY A 383 -0.18 -14.80 39.33
N ALA A 384 0.87 -14.61 38.52
CA ALA A 384 0.80 -14.61 37.06
C ALA A 384 1.12 -15.99 36.43
N LEU A 385 0.45 -16.31 35.31
CA LEU A 385 0.69 -17.54 34.53
C LEU A 385 1.86 -17.34 33.55
N CYS A 386 3.07 -17.68 33.99
CA CYS A 386 4.27 -17.55 33.18
C CYS A 386 4.35 -18.63 32.09
N LEU A 387 4.78 -18.19 30.90
CA LEU A 387 5.14 -19.02 29.76
C LEU A 387 6.60 -19.49 29.85
N SER A 388 6.95 -20.49 29.04
CA SER A 388 8.32 -20.97 28.90
C SER A 388 8.75 -21.01 27.43
N ARG A 389 10.04 -20.76 27.17
CA ARG A 389 10.66 -21.03 25.87
C ARG A 389 10.92 -22.52 25.60
N LYS A 390 10.97 -23.35 26.65
CA LYS A 390 11.34 -24.77 26.55
C LYS A 390 10.14 -25.70 26.53
N ARG A 391 9.02 -25.29 27.12
CA ARG A 391 7.81 -26.12 27.25
C ARG A 391 6.60 -25.30 26.84
N ASP A 392 5.64 -25.96 26.18
CA ASP A 392 4.36 -25.35 25.84
C ASP A 392 3.47 -25.28 27.07
N LEU A 393 2.84 -24.14 27.29
CA LEU A 393 1.60 -24.07 28.05
C LEU A 393 0.50 -24.66 27.16
N ALA A 394 -0.07 -25.79 27.56
CA ALA A 394 -1.25 -26.37 26.93
C ALA A 394 -2.50 -25.98 27.72
N ILE A 395 -3.45 -25.34 27.04
CA ILE A 395 -4.76 -24.94 27.54
C ILE A 395 -5.78 -25.78 26.79
N THR A 396 -6.45 -26.70 27.47
CA THR A 396 -7.54 -27.48 26.88
C THR A 396 -8.86 -26.81 27.20
N LEU A 397 -9.56 -26.40 26.15
CA LEU A 397 -10.87 -25.79 26.21
C LEU A 397 -11.96 -26.86 26.36
N PRO A 398 -13.08 -26.54 27.01
CA PRO A 398 -14.27 -27.38 26.92
C PRO A 398 -14.76 -27.48 25.47
N PRO A 399 -15.56 -28.51 25.12
CA PRO A 399 -16.22 -28.57 23.82
C PRO A 399 -17.00 -27.29 23.51
N ILE A 400 -16.75 -26.72 22.34
CA ILE A 400 -17.40 -25.50 21.86
C ILE A 400 -18.41 -25.90 20.79
N ALA A 401 -19.69 -25.63 21.06
CA ALA A 401 -20.81 -26.08 20.22
C ALA A 401 -21.00 -25.23 18.94
N ALA A 402 -20.50 -24.00 18.94
CA ALA A 402 -20.67 -23.03 17.86
C ALA A 402 -19.32 -22.57 17.29
N PRO A 403 -19.29 -22.00 16.07
CA PRO A 403 -18.08 -21.38 15.53
C PRO A 403 -17.56 -20.30 16.48
N ALA A 404 -16.26 -20.28 16.68
CA ALA A 404 -15.63 -19.37 17.63
C ALA A 404 -14.20 -19.04 17.25
N SER A 405 -13.70 -17.94 17.77
CA SER A 405 -12.32 -17.50 17.64
C SER A 405 -11.65 -17.34 19.01
N VAL A 406 -10.35 -17.60 19.05
CA VAL A 406 -9.52 -17.46 20.26
C VAL A 406 -8.79 -16.13 20.25
N VAL A 407 -8.77 -15.46 21.40
CA VAL A 407 -7.90 -14.31 21.67
C VAL A 407 -7.05 -14.60 22.90
N LEU A 408 -5.76 -14.25 22.82
CA LEU A 408 -4.82 -14.37 23.94
C LEU A 408 -4.36 -12.97 24.33
N VAL A 409 -4.42 -12.63 25.61
CA VAL A 409 -3.97 -11.34 26.14
C VAL A 409 -2.77 -11.57 27.03
N ALA A 410 -1.64 -10.98 26.64
CA ALA A 410 -0.42 -10.97 27.42
C ALA A 410 -0.57 -10.07 28.65
N GLY A 411 0.10 -10.44 29.74
CA GLY A 411 0.10 -9.60 30.92
C GLY A 411 0.89 -8.30 30.75
N PRO A 412 0.71 -7.35 31.68
CA PRO A 412 1.33 -6.03 31.60
C PRO A 412 2.86 -6.11 31.56
N ASP A 413 3.44 -7.10 32.24
CA ASP A 413 4.88 -7.36 32.25
C ASP A 413 5.39 -8.07 30.98
N SER A 414 4.51 -8.40 30.04
CA SER A 414 4.82 -9.03 28.76
C SER A 414 4.69 -8.12 27.55
N GLU A 415 4.49 -6.82 27.78
CA GLU A 415 4.63 -5.82 26.71
C GLU A 415 6.02 -5.99 26.05
N GLY A 416 6.03 -6.33 24.76
CA GLY A 416 7.28 -6.63 24.03
C GLY A 416 7.74 -8.09 24.01
N ALA A 417 6.94 -9.06 24.49
CA ALA A 417 7.23 -10.50 24.36
C ALA A 417 6.19 -11.27 23.53
N ALA A 418 4.94 -10.81 23.52
CA ALA A 418 3.81 -11.49 22.87
C ALA A 418 3.99 -11.68 21.36
N GLY A 419 4.61 -10.72 20.67
CA GLY A 419 4.91 -10.83 19.23
C GLY A 419 5.94 -11.91 18.89
N ARG A 420 6.55 -12.54 19.90
CA ARG A 420 7.54 -13.62 19.77
C ARG A 420 7.02 -14.95 20.29
N TRP A 421 5.77 -15.00 20.73
CA TRP A 421 5.16 -16.24 21.15
C TRP A 421 5.00 -17.17 19.94
N ARG A 422 4.97 -18.47 20.20
CA ARG A 422 4.52 -19.44 19.20
C ARG A 422 3.21 -20.01 19.71
N VAL A 423 2.14 -19.77 18.97
CA VAL A 423 0.83 -20.27 19.33
C VAL A 423 0.42 -21.33 18.32
N ARG A 424 -0.09 -22.45 18.84
CA ARG A 424 -0.71 -23.51 18.05
C ARG A 424 -2.10 -23.77 18.56
N VAL A 425 -3.04 -23.96 17.66
CA VAL A 425 -4.43 -24.29 17.96
C VAL A 425 -4.74 -25.61 17.27
N GLY A 426 -4.85 -26.70 18.04
CA GLY A 426 -4.78 -28.04 17.47
C GLY A 426 -3.46 -28.23 16.70
N ASP A 427 -3.55 -28.61 15.43
CA ASP A 427 -2.39 -28.80 14.55
C ASP A 427 -1.93 -27.52 13.84
N GLN A 428 -2.74 -26.46 13.85
CA GLN A 428 -2.43 -25.22 13.16
C GLN A 428 -1.45 -24.38 13.97
N THR A 429 -0.31 -24.01 13.37
CA THR A 429 0.59 -22.99 13.93
C THR A 429 0.15 -21.62 13.42
N LEU A 430 -0.01 -20.68 14.34
CA LEU A 430 -0.40 -19.30 14.03
C LEU A 430 0.85 -18.47 13.74
N ASP A 431 0.80 -17.68 12.67
CA ASP A 431 1.83 -16.69 12.39
C ASP A 431 1.52 -15.40 13.14
N LEU A 432 2.29 -15.14 14.20
CA LEU A 432 2.09 -14.01 15.10
C LEU A 432 3.02 -12.83 14.81
N HIS A 433 3.87 -12.93 13.78
CA HIS A 433 4.93 -11.94 13.58
C HIS A 433 4.34 -10.57 13.25
N PRO A 434 4.53 -9.55 14.11
CA PRO A 434 4.24 -8.19 13.71
C PRO A 434 5.24 -7.80 12.61
N PRO A 435 4.83 -7.03 11.58
CA PRO A 435 5.75 -6.54 10.58
C PRO A 435 6.89 -5.73 11.24
N PRO A 436 8.11 -5.76 10.68
CA PRO A 436 9.29 -5.18 11.32
C PRO A 436 9.09 -3.70 11.68
N ARG A 437 9.53 -3.31 12.90
CA ARG A 437 9.53 -1.95 13.49
C ARG A 437 8.25 -1.45 14.18
N ARG A 438 7.48 -2.30 14.87
CA ARG A 438 6.33 -1.88 15.69
C ARG A 438 6.43 -2.32 17.15
N ARG A 439 5.71 -1.61 18.04
CA ARG A 439 5.40 -2.05 19.41
C ARG A 439 4.71 -3.41 19.32
N GLU A 440 5.18 -4.38 20.10
CA GLU A 440 4.55 -5.70 20.15
C GLU A 440 3.19 -5.57 20.86
N GLN A 441 2.15 -6.19 20.32
CA GLN A 441 0.78 -6.09 20.82
C GLN A 441 0.58 -6.98 22.06
N SER A 442 -0.12 -6.48 23.08
CA SER A 442 -0.53 -7.29 24.24
C SER A 442 -1.62 -8.30 23.88
N THR A 443 -2.53 -7.94 22.96
CA THR A 443 -3.62 -8.79 22.50
C THR A 443 -3.26 -9.47 21.17
N LEU A 444 -3.38 -10.80 21.12
CA LEU A 444 -3.16 -11.63 19.94
C LEU A 444 -4.48 -12.29 19.50
N GLY A 445 -4.86 -12.10 18.24
CA GLY A 445 -6.06 -12.67 17.65
C GLY A 445 -7.05 -11.59 17.20
N PRO A 446 -8.25 -11.99 16.76
CA PRO A 446 -8.86 -13.30 16.95
C PRO A 446 -8.41 -14.36 15.94
N PHE A 447 -8.29 -15.60 16.41
CA PHE A 447 -7.92 -16.75 15.58
C PHE A 447 -9.09 -17.73 15.46
N PRO A 448 -9.70 -17.89 14.28
CA PRO A 448 -10.83 -18.78 14.10
C PRO A 448 -10.49 -20.25 14.41
N LEU A 449 -11.38 -20.93 15.14
CA LEU A 449 -11.29 -22.35 15.45
C LEU A 449 -11.94 -23.18 14.35
N ALA A 450 -11.27 -24.27 13.95
CA ALA A 450 -11.89 -25.25 13.06
C ALA A 450 -13.07 -25.94 13.79
N PRO A 451 -14.24 -26.15 13.15
CA PRO A 451 -15.41 -26.73 13.82
C PRO A 451 -15.17 -28.11 14.45
N ALA A 452 -14.31 -28.93 13.86
CA ALA A 452 -13.92 -30.23 14.42
C ALA A 452 -13.07 -30.09 15.70
N VAL A 453 -12.14 -29.13 15.69
CA VAL A 453 -11.27 -28.83 16.84
C VAL A 453 -12.08 -28.20 17.98
N ALA A 454 -13.01 -27.31 17.65
CA ALA A 454 -13.95 -26.70 18.59
C ALA A 454 -14.81 -27.76 19.31
N ARG A 455 -15.45 -28.66 18.55
CA ARG A 455 -16.34 -29.70 19.11
C ARG A 455 -15.61 -30.79 19.91
N GLY A 456 -14.35 -31.08 19.58
CA GLY A 456 -13.56 -32.13 20.25
C GLY A 456 -12.85 -31.71 21.54
N GLY A 457 -12.94 -30.44 21.96
CA GLY A 457 -12.14 -29.90 23.06
C GLY A 457 -10.78 -29.40 22.56
N ALA A 458 -10.78 -28.20 22.00
CA ALA A 458 -9.60 -27.59 21.40
C ALA A 458 -8.45 -27.46 22.41
N THR A 459 -7.23 -27.84 22.01
CA THR A 459 -6.02 -27.56 22.81
C THR A 459 -5.22 -26.44 22.16
N ILE A 460 -5.05 -25.34 22.91
CA ILE A 460 -4.18 -24.23 22.55
C ILE A 460 -2.83 -24.47 23.21
N ARG A 461 -1.75 -24.43 22.42
CA ARG A 461 -0.38 -24.50 22.92
C ARG A 461 0.30 -23.16 22.72
N VAL A 462 0.76 -22.57 23.81
CA VAL A 462 1.46 -21.28 23.81
C VAL A 462 2.89 -21.51 24.30
N ARG A 463 3.88 -21.10 23.49
CA ARG A 463 5.29 -21.08 23.88
C ARG A 463 5.77 -19.64 24.00
N GLY A 464 6.41 -19.33 25.12
CA GLY A 464 6.93 -18.00 25.41
C GLY A 464 8.05 -17.58 24.45
N GLY A 465 8.23 -16.26 24.35
CA GLY A 465 9.27 -15.61 23.56
C GLY A 465 10.45 -15.19 24.44
N LYS A 466 11.60 -14.81 23.84
CA LYS A 466 12.69 -14.21 24.62
C LYS A 466 12.30 -12.78 24.99
N ALA A 467 11.99 -12.51 26.26
CA ALA A 467 11.67 -11.17 26.72
C ALA A 467 12.92 -10.24 26.71
N PRO A 468 12.74 -8.91 26.62
CA PRO A 468 13.85 -7.96 26.59
C PRO A 468 14.58 -7.82 27.93
N SER A 469 13.92 -8.06 29.07
CA SER A 469 14.50 -7.86 30.41
C SER A 469 14.50 -9.13 31.26
N ALA A 470 15.64 -9.41 31.90
CA ALA A 470 15.83 -10.57 32.79
C ALA A 470 15.30 -10.36 34.22
N SER A 471 14.90 -9.13 34.58
CA SER A 471 14.46 -8.74 35.93
C SER A 471 12.97 -8.99 36.20
N ARG A 472 12.20 -9.46 35.21
CA ARG A 472 10.75 -9.71 35.35
C ARG A 472 10.46 -11.10 35.93
N PRO A 473 9.37 -11.28 36.70
CA PRO A 473 8.98 -12.58 37.26
C PRO A 473 8.79 -13.64 36.16
N CYS A 474 8.06 -13.29 35.10
CA CYS A 474 7.85 -14.14 33.93
C CYS A 474 8.81 -13.79 32.78
N ARG A 475 10.04 -14.31 32.85
CA ARG A 475 11.13 -14.01 31.89
C ARG A 475 10.85 -14.35 30.42
N ASP A 476 9.94 -15.27 30.15
CA ASP A 476 9.59 -15.70 28.79
C ASP A 476 8.19 -15.20 28.35
N GLY A 477 7.61 -14.31 29.16
CA GLY A 477 6.25 -13.77 29.02
C GLY A 477 5.22 -14.46 29.92
N ASP A 478 4.04 -13.87 30.03
CA ASP A 478 2.91 -14.29 30.84
C ASP A 478 1.60 -14.08 30.10
N LEU A 479 0.64 -14.99 30.33
CA LEU A 479 -0.70 -14.93 29.77
C LEU A 479 -1.66 -14.45 30.85
N ALA A 480 -2.25 -13.27 30.68
CA ALA A 480 -3.18 -12.67 31.64
C ALA A 480 -4.63 -13.04 31.35
N GLU A 481 -5.00 -13.19 30.07
CA GLU A 481 -6.37 -13.53 29.70
C GLU A 481 -6.44 -14.44 28.48
N LEU A 482 -7.45 -15.29 28.46
CA LEU A 482 -7.92 -16.03 27.28
C LEU A 482 -9.36 -15.63 27.02
N ARG A 483 -9.69 -15.31 25.76
CA ARG A 483 -11.06 -15.03 25.34
C ARG A 483 -11.49 -16.00 24.25
N ILE A 484 -12.74 -16.44 24.31
CA ILE A 484 -13.44 -17.16 23.25
C ILE A 484 -14.54 -16.25 22.74
N LEU A 485 -14.44 -15.88 21.48
CA LEU A 485 -15.42 -15.06 20.77
C LEU A 485 -16.30 -16.00 19.95
N TYR A 486 -17.58 -16.10 20.28
CA TYR A 486 -18.53 -16.90 19.52
C TYR A 486 -19.01 -16.11 18.30
N ASP A 487 -18.87 -16.67 17.12
CA ASP A 487 -19.40 -16.05 15.91
C ASP A 487 -20.92 -16.22 15.93
N ARG A 488 -21.67 -15.15 16.19
CA ARG A 488 -23.13 -15.16 16.10
C ARG A 488 -23.60 -14.63 14.74
N PRO A 489 -24.18 -15.47 13.88
CA PRO A 489 -24.84 -14.99 12.67
C PRO A 489 -25.98 -14.02 13.03
N GLY A 490 -26.06 -12.90 12.32
CA GLY A 490 -27.10 -11.87 12.53
C GLY A 490 -26.76 -10.76 13.53
N SER A 491 -25.64 -10.87 14.26
CA SER A 491 -25.19 -9.81 15.19
C SER A 491 -24.41 -8.66 14.52
N GLN A 492 -24.08 -8.84 13.24
CA GLN A 492 -23.25 -7.91 12.49
C GLN A 492 -24.12 -6.90 11.75
N SER A 493 -24.42 -5.79 12.41
CA SER A 493 -25.06 -4.60 11.85
C SER A 493 -26.43 -4.86 11.21
N THR A 494 -27.51 -4.45 11.88
CA THR A 494 -28.69 -3.98 11.15
C THR A 494 -28.25 -2.70 10.45
N ALA A 495 -27.70 -2.82 9.24
CA ALA A 495 -27.44 -1.67 8.41
C ALA A 495 -28.83 -1.10 8.05
N GLU A 496 -29.35 -0.19 8.88
CA GLU A 496 -30.19 0.85 8.33
C GLU A 496 -29.37 1.53 7.25
N ALA A 497 -29.95 1.63 6.05
CA ALA A 497 -29.30 2.06 4.81
C ALA A 497 -29.02 3.58 4.80
N ASP A 498 -28.42 4.09 5.88
CA ASP A 498 -28.23 5.51 6.16
C ASP A 498 -26.79 5.97 5.84
N ALA A 499 -25.92 5.06 5.45
CA ALA A 499 -24.55 5.40 5.09
C ALA A 499 -24.54 6.27 3.83
N ILE A 500 -24.06 7.51 3.96
CA ILE A 500 -23.95 8.41 2.81
C ILE A 500 -22.76 7.94 1.96
N ALA A 501 -23.06 7.48 0.75
CA ALA A 501 -22.05 7.18 -0.24
C ALA A 501 -21.78 8.44 -1.08
N THR A 502 -20.52 8.88 -1.12
CA THR A 502 -20.07 10.07 -1.87
C THR A 502 -18.98 9.69 -2.87
N SER A 503 -19.13 10.15 -4.10
CA SER A 503 -18.13 10.00 -5.16
C SER A 503 -17.55 11.34 -5.57
N TRP A 504 -16.22 11.41 -5.69
CA TRP A 504 -15.52 12.53 -6.31
C TRP A 504 -14.87 12.07 -7.60
N ALA A 505 -15.11 12.83 -8.66
CA ALA A 505 -14.46 12.63 -9.94
C ALA A 505 -13.62 13.86 -10.33
N PRO A 506 -12.63 13.69 -11.21
CA PRO A 506 -11.95 14.81 -11.85
C PRO A 506 -12.97 15.70 -12.58
N PRO A 507 -12.77 17.03 -12.62
CA PRO A 507 -13.73 17.97 -13.19
C PRO A 507 -13.88 17.85 -14.72
N ARG A 508 -12.97 17.13 -15.38
CA ARG A 508 -13.01 16.90 -16.83
C ARG A 508 -13.17 15.42 -17.09
N ASP A 509 -14.22 15.05 -17.81
CA ASP A 509 -14.35 13.70 -18.34
C ASP A 509 -13.38 13.52 -19.51
N LEU A 510 -12.39 12.64 -19.34
CA LEU A 510 -11.43 12.26 -20.37
C LEU A 510 -11.88 11.02 -21.17
N GLY A 511 -13.19 10.74 -21.20
CA GLY A 511 -13.82 9.60 -21.87
C GLY A 511 -14.11 8.40 -20.95
N HIS A 512 -14.12 8.61 -19.63
CA HIS A 512 -14.29 7.57 -18.61
C HIS A 512 -15.22 8.08 -17.50
N PRO A 513 -16.53 8.21 -17.75
CA PRO A 513 -17.45 8.73 -16.75
C PRO A 513 -17.43 7.85 -15.49
N PRO A 514 -17.47 8.46 -14.29
CA PRO A 514 -17.48 7.71 -13.04
C PRO A 514 -18.74 6.83 -12.96
N ARG A 515 -18.53 5.50 -12.91
CA ARG A 515 -19.60 4.54 -12.64
C ARG A 515 -19.65 4.29 -11.14
N ARG A 516 -20.69 4.78 -10.49
CA ARG A 516 -20.90 4.67 -9.04
C ARG A 516 -21.10 3.23 -8.62
N ALA A 517 -20.48 2.84 -7.52
CA ALA A 517 -20.72 1.53 -6.95
C ALA A 517 -21.92 1.54 -6.00
N THR A 518 -22.75 0.51 -6.09
CA THR A 518 -23.58 0.07 -4.96
C THR A 518 -22.66 -0.61 -3.97
N TRP A 519 -22.67 -0.15 -2.73
CA TRP A 519 -21.85 -0.73 -1.68
C TRP A 519 -22.58 -1.88 -1.02
N VAL A 520 -21.92 -3.01 -0.94
CA VAL A 520 -22.40 -4.23 -0.27
C VAL A 520 -21.39 -4.66 0.77
N ARG A 521 -21.78 -5.57 1.65
CA ARG A 521 -20.80 -6.22 2.53
C ARG A 521 -19.93 -7.15 1.71
N GLY A 522 -18.67 -7.24 2.08
CA GLY A 522 -17.81 -8.27 1.52
C GLY A 522 -16.43 -8.29 2.15
N ARG A 523 -15.63 -9.26 1.75
CA ARG A 523 -14.29 -9.48 2.28
C ARG A 523 -13.34 -9.87 1.17
N SER A 524 -12.14 -9.30 1.19
CA SER A 524 -11.09 -9.58 0.21
C SER A 524 -9.92 -10.31 0.87
N LEU A 525 -9.51 -11.43 0.29
CA LEU A 525 -8.35 -12.20 0.70
C LEU A 525 -7.19 -11.88 -0.25
N SER A 526 -6.11 -11.33 0.28
CA SER A 526 -4.94 -10.86 -0.50
C SER A 526 -3.62 -11.40 0.07
N HIS A 527 -2.50 -11.07 -0.57
CA HIS A 527 -1.16 -11.40 -0.08
C HIS A 527 -0.82 -10.85 1.32
N LEU A 528 -1.61 -9.91 1.83
CA LEU A 528 -1.43 -9.33 3.17
C LEU A 528 -2.05 -10.19 4.27
N ARG A 529 -2.89 -11.17 3.93
CA ARG A 529 -3.51 -12.07 4.91
C ARG A 529 -2.42 -12.92 5.58
N PRO A 530 -2.28 -12.89 6.92
CA PRO A 530 -1.32 -13.74 7.61
C PRO A 530 -1.71 -15.22 7.50
N GLY A 531 -0.75 -16.14 7.58
CA GLY A 531 -1.05 -17.58 7.66
C GLY A 531 -1.45 -18.28 6.36
N ILE A 532 -1.19 -17.66 5.19
CA ILE A 532 -1.36 -18.32 3.88
C ILE A 532 -0.37 -19.49 3.75
N ARG A 533 -0.84 -20.65 3.25
CA ARG A 533 -0.07 -21.89 3.17
C ARG A 533 -0.16 -22.55 1.78
N PRO A 534 0.95 -23.10 1.24
CA PRO A 534 2.32 -22.89 1.69
C PRO A 534 2.69 -21.40 1.62
N LYS A 535 3.81 -20.99 2.22
CA LYS A 535 4.24 -19.60 2.16
C LYS A 535 4.40 -19.21 0.68
N PRO A 536 3.58 -18.29 0.15
CA PRO A 536 3.54 -18.05 -1.28
C PRO A 536 4.73 -17.22 -1.73
N ALA A 537 5.16 -17.45 -2.98
CA ALA A 537 5.96 -16.47 -3.69
C ALA A 537 5.08 -15.25 -4.02
N VAL A 538 5.64 -14.05 -3.84
CA VAL A 538 4.93 -12.79 -4.10
C VAL A 538 5.63 -12.06 -5.23
N GLU A 539 4.89 -11.76 -6.30
CA GLU A 539 5.34 -10.95 -7.42
C GLU A 539 4.64 -9.58 -7.36
N GLY A 540 5.39 -8.55 -6.94
CA GLY A 540 4.84 -7.23 -6.72
C GLY A 540 3.85 -7.22 -5.55
N GLN A 541 2.55 -7.29 -5.86
CA GLN A 541 1.45 -7.30 -4.89
C GLN A 541 0.49 -8.48 -5.15
N SER A 542 0.93 -9.48 -5.91
CA SER A 542 0.17 -10.66 -6.28
C SER A 542 0.84 -11.94 -5.74
N LEU A 543 0.02 -12.90 -5.33
CA LEU A 543 0.42 -14.25 -4.94
C LEU A 543 0.63 -15.10 -6.19
N LEU A 544 1.78 -15.73 -6.32
CA LEU A 544 2.03 -16.69 -7.40
C LEU A 544 1.47 -18.05 -7.00
N ILE A 545 0.60 -18.60 -7.85
CA ILE A 545 0.06 -19.96 -7.72
C ILE A 545 0.51 -20.75 -8.94
N GLU A 546 1.38 -21.73 -8.71
CA GLU A 546 1.87 -22.65 -9.73
C GLU A 546 0.89 -23.83 -9.91
N ALA A 547 0.83 -24.37 -11.11
CA ALA A 547 0.02 -25.54 -11.40
C ALA A 547 0.38 -26.72 -10.48
N GLY A 548 -0.64 -27.36 -9.91
CA GLY A 548 -0.47 -28.46 -8.95
C GLY A 548 -0.08 -28.06 -7.52
N ALA A 549 0.24 -26.78 -7.26
CA ALA A 549 0.57 -26.28 -5.92
C ALA A 549 -0.62 -25.50 -5.32
N PRO A 550 -1.43 -26.09 -4.42
CA PRO A 550 -2.57 -25.40 -3.85
C PRO A 550 -2.13 -24.27 -2.91
N LEU A 551 -2.82 -23.14 -2.99
CA LEU A 551 -2.70 -22.01 -2.09
C LEU A 551 -3.90 -21.98 -1.14
N ARG A 552 -3.66 -21.96 0.17
CA ARG A 552 -4.70 -21.95 1.21
C ARG A 552 -4.63 -20.67 2.02
N PHE A 553 -5.72 -19.91 2.04
CA PHE A 553 -5.92 -18.84 3.00
C PHE A 553 -6.35 -19.42 4.34
N PRO A 554 -5.96 -18.82 5.49
CA PRO A 554 -6.43 -19.29 6.79
C PRO A 554 -7.96 -19.20 6.89
N ARG A 555 -8.53 -19.99 7.81
CA ARG A 555 -9.95 -19.84 8.18
C ARG A 555 -10.26 -18.39 8.49
N THR A 556 -11.26 -17.85 7.80
CA THR A 556 -11.66 -16.45 7.91
C THR A 556 -13.18 -16.38 7.84
N ALA A 557 -13.82 -15.54 8.66
CA ALA A 557 -15.26 -15.31 8.57
C ALA A 557 -15.57 -14.71 7.19
N LEU A 558 -16.55 -15.24 6.48
CA LEU A 558 -16.96 -14.72 5.17
C LEU A 558 -18.28 -13.96 5.32
N PRO A 559 -18.60 -13.00 4.43
CA PRO A 559 -19.88 -12.31 4.47
C PRO A 559 -21.03 -13.33 4.40
N PRO A 560 -22.01 -13.28 5.32
CA PRO A 560 -23.06 -14.28 5.39
C PRO A 560 -24.06 -14.15 4.24
N GLY A 561 -24.81 -15.23 3.98
CA GLY A 561 -25.91 -15.25 3.02
C GLY A 561 -25.47 -15.48 1.57
N ALA A 562 -26.42 -15.24 0.67
CA ALA A 562 -26.21 -15.34 -0.77
C ALA A 562 -25.37 -14.16 -1.28
N GLY A 563 -24.62 -14.41 -2.35
CA GLY A 563 -23.77 -13.41 -2.93
C GLY A 563 -22.94 -13.93 -4.09
N ALA A 564 -21.83 -13.24 -4.33
CA ALA A 564 -20.90 -13.58 -5.39
C ALA A 564 -19.48 -13.61 -4.86
N TRP A 565 -18.65 -14.45 -5.45
CA TRP A 565 -17.22 -14.38 -5.22
C TRP A 565 -16.48 -14.19 -6.54
N ILE A 566 -15.32 -13.55 -6.47
CA ILE A 566 -14.60 -13.05 -7.64
C ILE A 566 -13.11 -13.24 -7.45
N VAL A 567 -12.45 -13.67 -8.51
CA VAL A 567 -11.00 -13.73 -8.61
C VAL A 567 -10.50 -12.57 -9.44
N HIS A 568 -9.45 -11.92 -8.96
CA HIS A 568 -8.68 -10.96 -9.75
C HIS A 568 -7.26 -11.46 -9.95
N LEU A 569 -6.80 -11.49 -11.21
CA LEU A 569 -5.46 -11.91 -11.62
C LEU A 569 -4.72 -10.75 -12.27
N THR A 570 -3.40 -10.68 -12.09
CA THR A 570 -2.53 -9.72 -12.79
C THR A 570 -1.69 -10.35 -13.89
N ARG A 571 -1.63 -11.69 -13.93
CA ARG A 571 -0.87 -12.45 -14.91
C ARG A 571 -1.39 -13.88 -14.98
N VAL A 572 -1.43 -14.42 -16.18
CA VAL A 572 -1.65 -15.82 -16.49
C VAL A 572 -0.53 -16.27 -17.42
N SER A 573 0.15 -17.37 -17.10
CA SER A 573 1.29 -17.87 -17.87
C SER A 573 1.30 -19.39 -17.97
N GLY A 574 1.78 -19.91 -19.11
CA GLY A 574 1.97 -21.34 -19.34
C GLY A 574 0.70 -22.08 -19.72
N ARG A 575 -0.31 -21.39 -20.28
CA ARG A 575 -1.62 -21.94 -20.67
C ARG A 575 -2.30 -22.79 -19.56
N PRO A 576 -2.49 -22.25 -18.35
CA PRO A 576 -3.32 -22.92 -17.35
C PRO A 576 -4.75 -23.01 -17.87
N GLN A 577 -5.44 -24.12 -17.58
CA GLN A 577 -6.79 -24.36 -18.08
C GLN A 577 -7.84 -23.80 -17.12
N THR A 578 -7.71 -24.13 -15.84
CA THR A 578 -8.69 -23.72 -14.84
C THR A 578 -8.05 -23.29 -13.52
N LEU A 579 -8.75 -22.41 -12.81
CA LEU A 579 -8.51 -22.13 -11.40
C LEU A 579 -9.66 -22.72 -10.59
N GLU A 580 -9.37 -23.79 -9.88
CA GLU A 580 -10.29 -24.39 -8.93
C GLU A 580 -10.28 -23.60 -7.62
N VAL A 581 -11.47 -23.40 -7.08
CA VAL A 581 -11.67 -22.79 -5.77
C VAL A 581 -12.46 -23.74 -4.90
N ARG A 582 -11.85 -24.11 -3.78
CA ARG A 582 -12.45 -24.96 -2.76
C ARG A 582 -12.66 -24.17 -1.49
N VAL A 583 -13.77 -24.45 -0.82
CA VAL A 583 -14.01 -23.94 0.54
C VAL A 583 -14.25 -25.11 1.47
N ASP A 584 -13.45 -25.18 2.54
CA ASP A 584 -13.40 -26.31 3.47
C ASP A 584 -13.26 -27.67 2.76
N GLY A 585 -12.44 -27.69 1.70
CA GLY A 585 -12.17 -28.89 0.88
C GLY A 585 -13.23 -29.20 -0.18
N THR A 586 -14.39 -28.53 -0.15
CA THR A 586 -15.45 -28.68 -1.15
C THR A 586 -15.18 -27.80 -2.36
N LEU A 587 -15.12 -28.37 -3.57
CA LEU A 587 -15.02 -27.59 -4.80
C LEU A 587 -16.31 -26.78 -5.01
N ILE A 588 -16.20 -25.45 -4.98
CA ILE A 588 -17.32 -24.55 -5.21
C ILE A 588 -17.34 -24.01 -6.63
N ALA A 589 -16.18 -23.95 -7.29
CA ALA A 589 -16.06 -23.41 -8.63
C ALA A 589 -14.78 -23.88 -9.33
N ALA A 590 -14.85 -23.99 -10.65
CA ALA A 590 -13.68 -24.10 -11.52
C ALA A 590 -13.82 -23.00 -12.59
N VAL A 591 -12.85 -22.09 -12.63
CA VAL A 591 -12.89 -20.91 -13.51
C VAL A 591 -11.96 -21.13 -14.68
N GLU A 592 -12.48 -21.07 -15.90
CA GLU A 592 -11.65 -21.08 -17.10
C GLU A 592 -10.77 -19.83 -17.15
N LEU A 593 -9.47 -20.04 -17.32
CA LEU A 593 -8.49 -18.96 -17.35
C LEU A 593 -8.28 -18.46 -18.78
N PRO A 594 -8.06 -17.15 -18.98
CA PRO A 594 -7.74 -16.63 -20.30
C PRO A 594 -6.39 -17.20 -20.78
N ALA A 595 -6.22 -17.29 -22.11
CA ALA A 595 -4.91 -17.59 -22.68
C ALA A 595 -3.86 -16.57 -22.21
N ASP A 596 -2.58 -17.00 -22.16
CA ASP A 596 -1.44 -16.26 -21.61
C ASP A 596 -1.58 -14.73 -21.72
N ARG A 597 -1.75 -14.08 -20.56
CA ARG A 597 -2.09 -12.66 -20.46
C ARG A 597 -1.26 -11.97 -19.39
N ARG A 598 -0.82 -10.75 -19.70
CA ARG A 598 -0.26 -9.80 -18.72
C ARG A 598 -1.26 -8.66 -18.53
N GLY A 599 -1.42 -8.21 -17.28
CA GLY A 599 -2.39 -7.16 -16.92
C GLY A 599 -3.57 -7.71 -16.12
N SER A 600 -4.48 -6.84 -15.72
CA SER A 600 -5.66 -7.23 -14.94
C SER A 600 -6.60 -8.12 -15.74
N TRP A 601 -7.08 -9.16 -15.08
CA TRP A 601 -8.21 -9.97 -15.51
C TRP A 601 -9.07 -10.28 -14.29
N GLN A 602 -10.38 -10.19 -14.45
CA GLN A 602 -11.35 -10.49 -13.41
C GLN A 602 -12.24 -11.63 -13.91
N ALA A 603 -12.42 -12.64 -13.08
CA ALA A 603 -13.36 -13.72 -13.40
C ALA A 603 -14.80 -13.18 -13.43
N PRO A 604 -15.71 -13.79 -14.22
CA PRO A 604 -17.14 -13.57 -14.05
C PRO A 604 -17.56 -13.80 -12.59
N PRO A 605 -18.55 -13.06 -12.06
CA PRO A 605 -19.03 -13.27 -10.70
C PRO A 605 -19.65 -14.66 -10.60
N ILE A 606 -19.22 -15.43 -9.60
CA ILE A 606 -19.71 -16.80 -9.39
C ILE A 606 -20.63 -16.79 -8.17
N PRO A 607 -21.89 -17.25 -8.31
CA PRO A 607 -22.82 -17.35 -7.20
C PRO A 607 -22.27 -18.23 -6.09
N TRP A 608 -22.49 -17.80 -4.85
CA TRP A 608 -22.05 -18.52 -3.67
C TRP A 608 -23.02 -18.22 -2.52
N VAL A 609 -23.16 -19.18 -1.60
CA VAL A 609 -23.90 -18.99 -0.35
C VAL A 609 -22.96 -19.31 0.79
N ALA A 610 -22.68 -18.31 1.63
CA ALA A 610 -21.79 -18.50 2.76
C ALA A 610 -22.47 -19.31 3.86
N SER A 611 -21.68 -20.18 4.51
CA SER A 611 -22.00 -20.66 5.84
C SER A 611 -21.69 -19.59 6.88
N ASP A 612 -22.38 -19.66 8.01
CA ASP A 612 -22.12 -18.79 9.16
C ASP A 612 -20.75 -19.04 9.85
N ALA A 613 -20.10 -20.17 9.52
CA ALA A 613 -18.80 -20.53 10.09
C ALA A 613 -17.63 -19.95 9.27
N PRO A 614 -16.52 -19.56 9.93
CA PRO A 614 -15.27 -19.24 9.25
C PRO A 614 -14.76 -20.40 8.40
N ALA A 615 -14.40 -20.10 7.16
CA ALA A 615 -14.08 -21.11 6.16
C ALA A 615 -12.63 -21.00 5.67
N GLU A 616 -11.99 -22.13 5.39
CA GLU A 616 -10.69 -22.17 4.71
C GLU A 616 -10.90 -22.09 3.20
N VAL A 617 -10.25 -21.14 2.52
CA VAL A 617 -10.32 -20.99 1.06
C VAL A 617 -9.05 -21.55 0.44
N GLU A 618 -9.18 -22.57 -0.39
CA GLU A 618 -8.10 -23.16 -1.18
C GLU A 618 -8.27 -22.81 -2.66
N LEU A 619 -7.18 -22.43 -3.30
CA LEU A 619 -7.08 -22.14 -4.72
C LEU A 619 -6.07 -23.10 -5.35
N ARG A 620 -6.45 -23.75 -6.46
CA ARG A 620 -5.58 -24.67 -7.19
C ARG A 620 -5.63 -24.37 -8.68
N VAL A 621 -4.48 -24.15 -9.29
CA VAL A 621 -4.36 -24.02 -10.73
C VAL A 621 -4.23 -25.41 -11.34
N ASP A 622 -5.08 -25.72 -12.30
CA ASP A 622 -4.96 -26.88 -13.16
C ASP A 622 -4.33 -26.47 -14.51
N GLY A 623 -3.27 -27.17 -14.91
CA GLY A 623 -2.48 -26.82 -16.07
C GLY A 623 -1.18 -27.62 -16.19
N PRO A 624 -0.47 -27.50 -17.32
CA PRO A 624 0.81 -28.18 -17.53
C PRO A 624 1.89 -27.65 -16.56
N ALA A 625 2.98 -28.41 -16.42
CA ALA A 625 4.14 -27.97 -15.64
C ALA A 625 4.67 -26.62 -16.17
N GLY A 626 4.94 -25.68 -15.25
CA GLY A 626 5.33 -24.31 -15.58
C GLY A 626 4.17 -23.34 -15.79
N ALA A 627 2.92 -23.82 -15.78
CA ALA A 627 1.76 -22.94 -15.74
C ALA A 627 1.61 -22.29 -14.36
N ALA A 628 1.25 -21.01 -14.34
CA ALA A 628 1.06 -20.25 -13.11
C ALA A 628 0.13 -19.06 -13.32
N VAL A 629 -0.50 -18.62 -12.23
CA VAL A 629 -1.26 -17.36 -12.18
C VAL A 629 -0.68 -16.47 -11.09
N ALA A 630 -0.64 -15.16 -11.36
CA ALA A 630 -0.40 -14.16 -10.34
C ALA A 630 -1.76 -13.67 -9.83
N LEU A 631 -2.23 -14.30 -8.75
CA LEU A 631 -3.46 -13.94 -8.04
C LEU A 631 -3.27 -12.61 -7.33
N ARG A 632 -4.14 -11.65 -7.61
CA ARG A 632 -4.15 -10.42 -6.85
C ARG A 632 -4.87 -10.58 -5.51
N ASP A 633 -6.15 -10.92 -5.61
CA ASP A 633 -7.05 -11.13 -4.49
C ASP A 633 -8.21 -12.03 -4.91
N VAL A 634 -8.88 -12.58 -3.89
CA VAL A 634 -10.18 -13.23 -4.01
C VAL A 634 -11.14 -12.46 -3.13
N ALA A 635 -12.25 -11.99 -3.69
CA ALA A 635 -13.24 -11.20 -2.98
C ALA A 635 -14.58 -11.93 -2.90
N PHE A 636 -15.19 -11.90 -1.73
CA PHE A 636 -16.52 -12.42 -1.44
C PHE A 636 -17.44 -11.24 -1.18
N PHE A 637 -18.60 -11.22 -1.82
CA PHE A 637 -19.60 -10.16 -1.74
C PHE A 637 -20.91 -10.78 -1.26
N SER A 638 -21.64 -10.09 -0.39
CA SER A 638 -23.03 -10.40 -0.09
C SER A 638 -23.98 -9.68 -1.07
N GLU A 639 -25.22 -10.14 -1.17
CA GLU A 639 -26.30 -9.37 -1.79
C GLU A 639 -26.82 -8.21 -0.91
N THR A 640 -26.43 -8.18 0.37
CA THR A 640 -26.87 -7.16 1.32
C THR A 640 -26.20 -5.82 1.03
N ALA A 641 -27.00 -4.87 0.54
CA ALA A 641 -26.56 -3.50 0.33
C ALA A 641 -26.31 -2.79 1.67
N LEU A 642 -25.20 -2.04 1.72
CA LEU A 642 -24.87 -1.10 2.80
C LEU A 642 -25.32 0.32 2.46
N ALA A 643 -25.31 0.66 1.17
CA ALA A 643 -25.82 1.93 0.65
C ALA A 643 -26.19 1.76 -0.83
N GLY A 644 -27.15 2.59 -1.28
CA GLY A 644 -27.41 2.79 -2.71
C GLY A 644 -26.22 3.43 -3.45
N PRO A 645 -26.32 3.64 -4.77
CA PRO A 645 -25.27 4.30 -5.53
C PRO A 645 -25.02 5.72 -5.00
N ALA A 646 -23.74 6.07 -4.85
CA ALA A 646 -23.28 7.32 -4.27
C ALA A 646 -23.84 8.61 -4.91
N GLU A 647 -23.85 9.73 -4.19
CA GLU A 647 -24.00 11.05 -4.81
C GLU A 647 -22.67 11.47 -5.46
N VAL A 648 -22.72 12.06 -6.67
CA VAL A 648 -21.52 12.57 -7.36
C VAL A 648 -21.35 14.06 -7.06
N ARG A 649 -20.16 14.44 -6.58
CA ARG A 649 -19.79 15.83 -6.28
C ARG A 649 -18.57 16.33 -7.04
#